data_AF-A0A182U828-F1
#
_entry.id   AF-A0A182U828-F1
#
_cell.length_a   1.000
_cell.length_b   1.000
_cell.length_c   1.000
_cell.angle_alpha   90.00
_cell.angle_beta   90.00
_cell.angle_gamma   90.00
#
_symmetry.space_group_name_H-M   'P 1'
#
loop_
_entity.id
_entity.type
_entity.pdbx_description
1 polymer ?
#
loop_
_entity_poly.entity_id
_entity_poly.type
_entity_poly.pdbx_seq_one_letter_code
_entity_poly.pdbx_strand_id
1 'polypeptide(L)'
;MSNIALDKDCFFRRIKRLYANWKDPEFNHDDSLAKVDCIMTAVGVDEETFYSKSTSLQTWLFGYELTDTISLFCDNAILFLTSKKKIEFLKQIEKDSEEGLPPIRLLVRDKNDKDKANYEKLYEAMKASKAGKTVGVFTKDNFPGEFCENWRAFLKDKHLTNVDISVPMGYIMCPKEDSELITIKKACLVTIDVFNKYLKDHIMEIIDADKKVKHVKLTEGVEAALTDKKYVTGVDTNQLDMCYPAIIQSGGNYSLKFSAFSDKNYLHFGSIICALGARYKSYCSNIVRTLLVNPTDTIQKHYNFLLNLEEELLKNLTPGKRLSEVYDLGLEYAKKEEPKLVDKLTKTFGFATGLEFRENSMTIGPKCAAVLKKGMVFSLNVGLAGLENAEASDKESKVYALFIGDTVLVTDESPAAVLTQSKKKIKNIGIFLKDDDDEDEEEEEKDTEQTSEILGRSGKRSTVLESKLRNEQSSEEKRKQHQKELAIALNEKAKERLAKQAGGKEAEKVRKSTVSYKSVNQMPREAEVKELKLYVDRKYETVIMPIFGVPVPFHISTIKNISQSVEGDYTYLRINFFHPGATMGRNESGMYPNPDATFVKEVTYRSTNTKEPGEIAAPSSNLNTAFRLIKEVQKRFKTREAEEREKEDLVKQDTLVMSQNKGNPKLKDLYIRPNIVSKRMTGSLEAHVNGFRYTSVRGDKVDILYNNIKSAFFQPCDGEMIILLHFHLKHAIMFGKKKHLDVQFYTEVGEITTDLGKHQHMHDRDDLAAEQAERELRHKLKTAFKSFCEKVEMMTKQQIEFDTPFRELGFPGAPFRSTVLLQPTSGSLVNLTEWPPFVITLEDVELVHFERVQFHLRNFDMIFVFKNYQQKIAMVNAIPMNMLDHVKEWLK
;
A
#
# COMPACT_ATOMS: atom_id res chain seq x y z
N MET A 1 39.66 7.71 26.25
CA MET A 1 39.27 8.01 24.85
C MET A 1 39.50 6.75 24.04
N SER A 2 38.45 6.12 23.55
CA SER A 2 38.53 4.98 22.64
C SER A 2 39.42 5.32 21.44
N ASN A 3 40.33 4.42 21.07
CA ASN A 3 41.12 4.58 19.84
C ASN A 3 40.14 4.64 18.65
N ILE A 4 40.06 5.80 17.98
CA ILE A 4 39.28 5.97 16.76
C ILE A 4 40.00 5.18 15.65
N ALA A 5 39.34 4.17 15.09
CA ALA A 5 39.90 3.31 14.06
C ALA A 5 39.53 3.83 12.66
N LEU A 6 40.51 3.84 11.75
CA LEU A 6 40.31 4.20 10.33
C LEU A 6 39.95 2.91 9.57
N ASP A 7 38.88 2.94 8.79
CA ASP A 7 38.53 1.83 7.88
C ASP A 7 39.46 1.82 6.67
N LYS A 8 40.54 1.03 6.77
CA LYS A 8 41.62 0.98 5.78
C LYS A 8 41.13 0.51 4.41
N ASP A 9 40.31 -0.53 4.38
CA ASP A 9 39.80 -1.12 3.14
C ASP A 9 38.94 -0.11 2.38
N CYS A 10 38.11 0.62 3.13
CA CYS A 10 37.31 1.73 2.61
C CYS A 10 38.20 2.84 2.02
N PHE A 11 39.22 3.30 2.77
CA PHE A 11 40.16 4.31 2.29
C PHE A 11 40.84 3.88 0.99
N PHE A 12 41.44 2.68 0.95
CA PHE A 12 42.19 2.20 -0.21
C PHE A 12 41.30 1.96 -1.43
N ARG A 13 40.08 1.45 -1.24
CA ARG A 13 39.12 1.30 -2.35
C ARG A 13 38.74 2.65 -2.95
N ARG A 14 38.45 3.65 -2.10
CA ARG A 14 37.99 4.98 -2.51
C ARG A 14 39.11 5.80 -3.14
N ILE A 15 40.32 5.77 -2.57
CA ILE A 15 41.46 6.47 -3.16
C ILE A 15 41.90 5.83 -4.49
N LYS A 16 41.85 4.50 -4.64
CA LYS A 16 42.04 3.84 -5.95
C LYS A 16 41.02 4.31 -6.97
N ARG A 17 39.75 4.44 -6.59
CA ARG A 17 38.69 4.98 -7.47
C ARG A 17 38.99 6.40 -7.94
N LEU A 18 39.48 7.26 -7.03
CA LEU A 18 39.91 8.61 -7.36
C LEU A 18 41.07 8.62 -8.37
N TYR A 19 42.15 7.87 -8.10
CA TYR A 19 43.32 7.84 -8.99
C TYR A 19 43.01 7.20 -10.35
N ALA A 20 42.16 6.17 -10.38
CA ALA A 20 41.69 5.57 -11.63
C ALA A 20 40.95 6.61 -12.49
N ASN A 21 40.01 7.35 -11.90
CA ASN A 21 39.27 8.41 -12.60
C ASN A 21 40.14 9.65 -12.91
N TRP A 22 41.22 9.88 -12.16
CA TRP A 22 42.17 10.93 -12.49
C TRP A 22 43.02 10.57 -13.71
N LYS A 23 43.34 9.28 -13.88
CA LYS A 23 44.09 8.76 -15.03
C LYS A 23 43.22 8.60 -16.27
N ASP A 24 42.01 8.07 -16.09
CA ASP A 24 41.03 7.81 -17.14
C ASP A 24 39.63 8.25 -16.65
N PRO A 25 39.25 9.53 -16.89
CA PRO A 25 38.01 10.09 -16.36
C PRO A 25 36.78 9.42 -16.95
N GLU A 26 35.89 8.90 -16.08
CA GLU A 26 34.61 8.35 -16.52
C GLU A 26 33.60 9.44 -16.92
N PHE A 27 33.82 10.69 -16.49
CA PHE A 27 32.96 11.82 -16.79
C PHE A 27 33.47 12.60 -18.01
N ASN A 28 33.22 12.07 -19.20
CA ASN A 28 33.75 12.60 -20.47
C ASN A 28 33.28 14.02 -20.85
N HIS A 29 32.32 14.59 -20.11
CA HIS A 29 31.78 15.93 -20.37
C HIS A 29 32.55 17.05 -19.66
N ASP A 30 33.52 16.73 -18.79
CA ASP A 30 34.41 17.69 -18.14
C ASP A 30 35.81 17.08 -18.00
N ASP A 31 36.77 17.71 -18.68
CA ASP A 31 38.17 17.28 -18.71
C ASP A 31 39.06 17.97 -17.67
N SER A 32 38.47 18.77 -16.76
CA SER A 32 39.19 19.50 -15.70
C SER A 32 40.07 18.58 -14.86
N LEU A 33 39.58 17.40 -14.48
CA LEU A 33 40.34 16.44 -13.68
C LEU A 33 41.55 15.89 -14.44
N ALA A 34 41.44 15.62 -15.74
CA ALA A 34 42.57 15.13 -16.54
C ALA A 34 43.69 16.18 -16.70
N LYS A 35 43.32 17.46 -16.67
CA LYS A 35 44.23 18.59 -16.89
C LYS A 35 45.08 18.96 -15.69
N VAL A 36 44.76 18.47 -14.48
CA VAL A 36 45.49 18.87 -13.27
C VAL A 36 46.72 17.99 -13.00
N ASP A 37 47.77 18.64 -12.53
CA ASP A 37 49.04 18.02 -12.14
C ASP A 37 48.98 17.42 -10.74
N CYS A 38 48.22 18.03 -9.83
CA CYS A 38 47.92 17.51 -8.49
C CYS A 38 46.54 17.97 -8.01
N ILE A 39 46.00 17.31 -6.99
CA ILE A 39 44.74 17.70 -6.32
C ILE A 39 45.07 18.16 -4.91
N MET A 40 44.54 19.31 -4.50
CA MET A 40 44.80 19.89 -3.19
C MET A 40 43.51 20.30 -2.49
N THR A 41 43.38 19.93 -1.22
CA THR A 41 42.35 20.43 -0.31
C THR A 41 42.97 20.99 0.97
N ALA A 42 42.38 22.05 1.50
CA ALA A 42 42.79 22.67 2.75
C ALA A 42 41.53 22.93 3.59
N VAL A 43 41.37 22.17 4.68
CA VAL A 43 40.22 22.28 5.59
C VAL A 43 40.68 23.01 6.85
N GLY A 44 40.03 24.13 7.17
CA GLY A 44 40.25 24.92 8.37
C GLY A 44 39.28 24.55 9.49
N VAL A 45 39.09 25.44 10.46
CA VAL A 45 38.01 25.36 11.44
C VAL A 45 36.91 26.30 10.99
N ASP A 46 35.71 25.77 10.74
CA ASP A 46 34.55 26.54 10.32
C ASP A 46 33.29 25.93 10.91
N GLU A 47 32.63 26.65 11.80
CA GLU A 47 31.37 26.22 12.45
C GLU A 47 30.13 26.65 11.63
N GLU A 48 30.29 27.51 10.62
CA GLU A 48 29.18 28.02 9.80
C GLU A 48 28.97 27.17 8.53
N THR A 49 30.04 26.61 7.95
CA THR A 49 29.95 25.82 6.72
C THR A 49 29.51 24.37 6.98
N PHE A 50 28.22 24.09 6.75
CA PHE A 50 27.62 22.76 6.92
C PHE A 50 28.02 21.72 5.85
N TYR A 51 28.25 22.17 4.61
CA TYR A 51 28.61 21.32 3.47
C TYR A 51 29.73 21.97 2.65
N SER A 52 30.80 21.21 2.40
CA SER A 52 31.87 21.58 1.49
C SER A 52 32.39 20.35 0.75
N LYS A 53 33.04 20.55 -0.40
CA LYS A 53 33.64 19.44 -1.14
C LYS A 53 34.84 18.85 -0.41
N SER A 54 35.63 19.69 0.25
CA SER A 54 36.82 19.30 0.99
C SER A 54 36.49 18.42 2.20
N THR A 55 35.50 18.81 3.02
CA THR A 55 35.08 18.00 4.18
C THR A 55 34.34 16.74 3.75
N SER A 56 33.60 16.79 2.63
CA SER A 56 32.98 15.61 2.04
C SER A 56 34.03 14.61 1.53
N LEU A 57 35.09 15.09 0.87
CA LEU A 57 36.20 14.24 0.43
C LEU A 57 36.91 13.59 1.63
N GLN A 58 37.17 14.36 2.70
CA GLN A 58 37.77 13.81 3.92
C GLN A 58 36.88 12.75 4.57
N THR A 59 35.58 13.03 4.70
CA THR A 59 34.63 12.07 5.29
C THR A 59 34.46 10.84 4.42
N TRP A 60 34.49 11.00 3.09
CA TRP A 60 34.47 9.89 2.15
C TRP A 60 35.75 9.06 2.24
N LEU A 61 36.93 9.64 2.38
CA LEU A 61 38.18 8.87 2.47
C LEU A 61 38.42 8.27 3.86
N PHE A 62 38.18 9.02 4.92
CA PHE A 62 38.61 8.69 6.29
C PHE A 62 37.46 8.27 7.21
N GLY A 63 36.21 8.56 6.83
CA GLY A 63 35.05 8.45 7.71
C GLY A 63 34.90 9.59 8.73
N TYR A 64 35.82 10.56 8.71
CA TYR A 64 35.88 11.67 9.67
C TYR A 64 36.31 12.96 8.99
N GLU A 65 35.85 14.08 9.53
CA GLU A 65 36.37 15.40 9.18
C GLU A 65 37.64 15.70 9.98
N LEU A 66 38.67 16.19 9.28
CA LEU A 66 39.95 16.57 9.84
C LEU A 66 40.17 18.07 9.59
N THR A 67 39.76 18.89 10.55
CA THR A 67 40.05 20.34 10.54
C THR A 67 41.56 20.61 10.53
N ASP A 68 41.98 21.82 10.17
CA ASP A 68 43.39 22.22 10.19
C ASP A 68 44.31 21.20 9.47
N THR A 69 43.86 20.74 8.30
CA THR A 69 44.52 19.68 7.52
C THR A 69 44.61 20.06 6.05
N ILE A 70 45.82 19.95 5.49
CA ILE A 70 46.06 20.03 4.04
C ILE A 70 46.26 18.61 3.52
N SER A 71 45.52 18.26 2.47
CA SER A 71 45.67 17.01 1.72
C SER A 71 46.15 17.33 0.31
N LEU A 72 47.22 16.68 -0.11
CA LEU A 72 47.81 16.83 -1.43
C LEU A 72 47.94 15.45 -2.09
N PHE A 73 47.35 15.29 -3.26
CA PHE A 73 47.39 14.08 -4.05
C PHE A 73 48.19 14.36 -5.33
N CYS A 74 49.38 13.77 -5.42
CA CYS A 74 50.29 13.87 -6.57
C CYS A 74 50.38 12.50 -7.28
N ASP A 75 50.91 12.48 -8.50
CA ASP A 75 51.15 11.22 -9.22
C ASP A 75 52.15 10.29 -8.51
N ASN A 76 53.07 10.86 -7.73
CA ASN A 76 54.21 10.18 -7.10
C ASN A 76 54.17 10.15 -5.56
N ALA A 77 53.24 10.86 -4.92
CA ALA A 77 53.07 10.89 -3.47
C ALA A 77 51.67 11.38 -3.04
N ILE A 78 51.17 10.89 -1.91
CA ILE A 78 50.03 11.48 -1.19
C ILE A 78 50.56 12.10 0.09
N LEU A 79 50.29 13.38 0.35
CA LEU A 79 50.78 14.08 1.52
C LEU A 79 49.61 14.60 2.37
N PHE A 80 49.70 14.37 3.68
CA PHE A 80 48.76 14.94 4.65
C PHE A 80 49.54 15.76 5.69
N LEU A 81 49.25 17.05 5.79
CA LEU A 81 49.79 17.94 6.81
C LEU A 81 48.72 18.21 7.86
N THR A 82 48.91 17.74 9.09
CA THR A 82 47.96 17.96 10.20
C THR A 82 48.62 17.85 11.58
N SER A 83 47.83 18.05 12.63
CA SER A 83 48.28 17.98 14.02
C SER A 83 48.81 16.59 14.42
N LYS A 84 49.71 16.52 15.40
CA LYS A 84 50.31 15.26 15.88
C LYS A 84 49.28 14.17 16.21
N LYS A 85 48.17 14.54 16.86
CA LYS A 85 47.09 13.60 17.23
C LYS A 85 46.38 13.02 15.99
N LYS A 86 46.13 13.85 14.96
CA LYS A 86 45.50 13.42 13.71
C LYS A 86 46.46 12.59 12.85
N ILE A 87 47.77 12.87 12.92
CA ILE A 87 48.80 12.02 12.30
C ILE A 87 48.81 10.63 12.92
N GLU A 88 48.68 10.48 14.24
CA GLU A 88 48.57 9.17 14.88
C GLU A 88 47.37 8.35 14.39
N PHE A 89 46.25 9.02 14.08
CA PHE A 89 45.10 8.38 13.43
C PHE A 89 45.43 7.92 11.99
N LEU A 90 46.07 8.78 11.18
CA LEU A 90 46.44 8.48 9.78
C LEU A 90 47.62 7.50 9.64
N LYS A 91 48.44 7.28 10.66
CA LYS A 91 49.53 6.28 10.63
C LYS A 91 49.04 4.86 10.34
N GLN A 92 47.75 4.60 10.55
CA GLN A 92 47.12 3.32 10.23
C GLN A 92 47.24 2.97 8.74
N ILE A 93 47.29 3.95 7.83
CA ILE A 93 47.37 3.75 6.37
C ILE A 93 48.77 4.01 5.79
N GLU A 94 49.72 4.56 6.56
CA GLU A 94 51.04 4.97 6.05
C GLU A 94 51.92 3.80 5.59
N LYS A 95 51.81 2.65 6.26
CA LYS A 95 52.68 1.47 6.00
C LYS A 95 52.12 0.50 4.98
N ASP A 96 50.86 0.66 4.59
CA ASP A 96 50.16 -0.26 3.71
C ASP A 96 50.39 0.23 2.26
N SER A 97 51.36 -0.38 1.58
CA SER A 97 51.63 -0.10 0.16
C SER A 97 50.67 -0.91 -0.71
N GLU A 98 49.93 -0.23 -1.58
CA GLU A 98 48.94 -0.82 -2.47
C GLU A 98 49.30 -0.60 -3.94
N GLU A 99 49.14 -1.62 -4.77
CA GLU A 99 49.49 -1.56 -6.19
C GLU A 99 48.65 -0.48 -6.90
N GLY A 100 49.31 0.35 -7.71
CA GLY A 100 48.68 1.44 -8.46
C GLY A 100 48.44 2.73 -7.67
N LEU A 101 48.89 2.82 -6.41
CA LEU A 101 48.85 4.04 -5.61
C LEU A 101 50.25 4.56 -5.27
N PRO A 102 50.44 5.89 -5.20
CA PRO A 102 51.68 6.47 -4.72
C PRO A 102 51.84 6.37 -3.19
N PRO A 103 53.08 6.44 -2.67
CA PRO A 103 53.35 6.37 -1.24
C PRO A 103 52.71 7.52 -0.45
N ILE A 104 52.15 7.18 0.71
CA ILE A 104 51.55 8.14 1.64
C ILE A 104 52.64 8.69 2.57
N ARG A 105 52.68 10.02 2.72
CA ARG A 105 53.62 10.74 3.57
C ARG A 105 52.87 11.64 4.56
N LEU A 106 53.17 11.48 5.84
CA LEU A 106 52.51 12.22 6.91
C LEU A 106 53.41 13.33 7.43
N LEU A 107 52.94 14.58 7.38
CA LEU A 107 53.64 15.77 7.87
C LEU A 107 52.98 16.27 9.16
N VAL A 108 53.75 16.36 10.24
CA VAL A 108 53.28 16.91 11.51
C VAL A 108 53.42 18.42 11.47
N ARG A 109 52.35 19.12 11.84
CA ARG A 109 52.36 20.58 11.94
C ARG A 109 53.41 21.10 12.93
N ASP A 110 54.15 22.12 12.52
CA ASP A 110 55.09 22.86 13.36
C ASP A 110 54.53 24.26 13.63
N LYS A 111 54.12 24.47 14.89
CA LYS A 111 53.55 25.75 15.32
C LYS A 111 54.62 26.83 15.50
N ASN A 112 55.89 26.46 15.64
CA ASN A 112 56.97 27.41 15.93
C ASN A 112 57.34 28.24 14.70
N ASP A 113 57.38 27.61 13.51
CA ASP A 113 57.67 28.27 12.25
C ASP A 113 56.41 28.60 11.42
N LYS A 114 55.23 28.35 11.99
CA LYS A 114 53.92 28.43 11.32
C LYS A 114 53.86 27.59 10.04
N ASP A 115 54.38 26.38 10.11
CA ASP A 115 54.38 25.38 9.04
C ASP A 115 55.19 25.75 7.78
N LYS A 116 56.03 26.81 7.82
CA LYS A 116 56.80 27.28 6.65
C LYS A 116 57.64 26.19 6.00
N ALA A 117 58.38 25.40 6.80
CA ALA A 117 59.18 24.29 6.27
C ALA A 117 58.32 23.18 5.65
N ASN A 118 57.11 22.95 6.19
CA ASN A 118 56.17 21.97 5.65
C ASN A 118 55.50 22.47 4.36
N TYR A 119 55.22 23.77 4.25
CA TYR A 119 54.68 24.38 3.03
C TYR A 119 55.64 24.24 1.85
N GLU A 120 56.95 24.44 2.06
CA GLU A 120 57.93 24.19 1.00
C GLU A 120 57.98 22.70 0.61
N LYS A 121 57.89 21.76 1.55
CA LYS A 121 57.80 20.31 1.21
C LYS A 121 56.56 19.99 0.36
N LEU A 122 55.40 20.56 0.69
CA LEU A 122 54.18 20.39 -0.09
C LEU A 122 54.34 20.99 -1.49
N TYR A 123 54.94 22.18 -1.60
CA TYR A 123 55.18 22.83 -2.89
C TYR A 123 56.18 22.07 -3.76
N GLU A 124 57.27 21.53 -3.19
CA GLU A 124 58.19 20.65 -3.92
C GLU A 124 57.47 19.40 -4.45
N ALA A 125 56.58 18.81 -3.65
CA ALA A 125 55.76 17.68 -4.11
C ALA A 125 54.78 18.07 -5.23
N MET A 126 54.18 19.27 -5.16
CA MET A 126 53.34 19.80 -6.24
C MET A 126 54.12 19.95 -7.54
N LYS A 127 55.32 20.56 -7.49
CA LYS A 127 56.19 20.75 -8.66
C LYS A 127 56.69 19.44 -9.27
N ALA A 128 56.92 18.43 -8.43
CA ALA A 128 57.37 17.11 -8.85
C ALA A 128 56.24 16.24 -9.44
N SER A 129 54.98 16.67 -9.34
CA SER A 129 53.82 15.95 -9.86
C SER A 129 53.53 16.35 -11.30
N LYS A 130 53.53 15.41 -12.24
CA LYS A 130 53.32 15.66 -13.68
C LYS A 130 54.11 16.88 -14.19
N ALA A 131 53.43 17.92 -14.70
CA ALA A 131 54.06 19.16 -15.18
C ALA A 131 54.24 20.23 -14.09
N GLY A 132 53.65 20.03 -12.91
CA GLY A 132 53.84 20.87 -11.71
C GLY A 132 53.30 22.30 -11.81
N LYS A 133 52.32 22.57 -12.69
CA LYS A 133 51.80 23.92 -12.96
C LYS A 133 50.33 24.11 -12.59
N THR A 134 49.53 23.05 -12.67
CA THR A 134 48.07 23.10 -12.55
C THR A 134 47.61 22.33 -11.32
N VAL A 135 46.79 22.97 -10.48
CA VAL A 135 46.31 22.39 -9.23
C VAL A 135 44.80 22.29 -9.26
N GLY A 136 44.29 21.08 -9.07
CA GLY A 136 42.87 20.80 -8.87
C GLY A 136 42.43 21.23 -7.49
N VAL A 137 41.47 22.15 -7.42
CA VAL A 137 40.93 22.70 -6.18
C VAL A 137 39.40 22.71 -6.21
N PHE A 138 38.79 22.89 -5.04
CA PHE A 138 37.36 23.21 -4.93
C PHE A 138 37.21 24.71 -4.76
N THR A 139 36.92 25.42 -5.85
CA THR A 139 36.99 26.89 -5.88
C THR A 139 35.99 27.60 -4.96
N LYS A 140 34.92 26.91 -4.55
CA LYS A 140 33.91 27.41 -3.61
C LYS A 140 34.28 27.19 -2.14
N ASP A 141 35.25 26.33 -1.86
CA ASP A 141 35.68 26.04 -0.50
C ASP A 141 36.67 27.12 -0.06
N ASN A 142 36.30 27.92 0.94
CA ASN A 142 37.16 28.97 1.48
C ASN A 142 37.07 28.98 3.02
N PHE A 143 37.83 28.10 3.64
CA PHE A 143 37.86 27.99 5.10
C PHE A 143 38.59 29.18 5.75
N PRO A 144 38.01 29.78 6.80
CA PRO A 144 38.67 30.80 7.59
C PRO A 144 39.78 30.21 8.48
N GLY A 145 40.52 31.11 9.12
CA GLY A 145 41.49 30.76 10.16
C GLY A 145 42.95 30.86 9.72
N GLU A 146 43.82 31.12 10.71
CA GLU A 146 45.25 31.41 10.51
C GLU A 146 45.97 30.32 9.72
N PHE A 147 45.61 29.05 9.91
CA PHE A 147 46.22 27.93 9.18
C PHE A 147 45.97 28.02 7.66
N CYS A 148 44.71 28.15 7.24
CA CYS A 148 44.35 28.24 5.81
C CYS A 148 44.79 29.58 5.19
N GLU A 149 44.78 30.68 5.95
CA GLU A 149 45.27 31.98 5.49
C GLU A 149 46.77 31.96 5.22
N ASN A 150 47.57 31.40 6.13
CA ASN A 150 49.02 31.27 5.94
C ASN A 150 49.35 30.41 4.72
N TRP A 151 48.62 29.32 4.49
CA TRP A 151 48.79 28.48 3.31
C TRP A 151 48.44 29.22 2.01
N ARG A 152 47.31 29.92 1.98
CA ARG A 152 46.91 30.75 0.81
C ARG A 152 47.92 31.85 0.52
N ALA A 153 48.43 32.50 1.56
CA ALA A 153 49.47 33.52 1.42
C ALA A 153 50.76 32.95 0.83
N PHE A 154 51.18 31.77 1.28
CA PHE A 154 52.37 31.08 0.76
C PHE A 154 52.25 30.72 -0.73
N LEU A 155 51.07 30.27 -1.18
CA LEU A 155 50.85 29.89 -2.59
C LEU A 155 50.73 31.08 -3.55
N LYS A 156 50.40 32.27 -3.06
CA LYS A 156 50.11 33.45 -3.88
C LYS A 156 51.24 33.82 -4.84
N ASP A 157 52.50 33.66 -4.41
CA ASP A 157 53.69 34.05 -5.16
C ASP A 157 54.28 32.89 -6.01
N LYS A 158 53.61 31.73 -6.03
CA LYS A 158 54.13 30.51 -6.69
C LYS A 158 53.58 30.27 -8.11
N HIS A 159 52.74 31.19 -8.62
CA HIS A 159 52.20 31.20 -10.00
C HIS A 159 51.54 29.88 -10.47
N LEU A 160 50.89 29.14 -9.55
CA LEU A 160 50.14 27.94 -9.88
C LEU A 160 48.77 28.29 -10.50
N THR A 161 48.34 27.49 -11.47
CA THR A 161 47.02 27.64 -12.11
C THR A 161 46.00 26.76 -11.41
N ASN A 162 45.03 27.36 -10.73
CA ASN A 162 43.95 26.63 -10.09
C ASN A 162 42.88 26.22 -11.10
N VAL A 163 42.46 24.96 -11.08
CA VAL A 163 41.39 24.41 -11.89
C VAL A 163 40.31 23.86 -10.96
N ASP A 164 39.05 24.24 -11.17
CA ASP A 164 37.95 23.69 -10.39
C ASP A 164 37.67 22.24 -10.81
N ILE A 165 37.76 21.31 -9.85
CA ILE A 165 37.47 19.88 -10.08
C ILE A 165 36.21 19.41 -9.35
N SER A 166 35.37 20.36 -8.90
CA SER A 166 34.19 20.08 -8.08
C SER A 166 33.20 19.13 -8.76
N VAL A 167 32.98 19.29 -10.07
CA VAL A 167 32.04 18.50 -10.88
C VAL A 167 32.49 17.03 -11.02
N PRO A 168 33.70 16.72 -11.55
CA PRO A 168 34.14 15.33 -11.68
C PRO A 168 34.27 14.65 -10.32
N MET A 169 34.69 15.36 -9.26
CA MET A 169 34.73 14.81 -7.90
C MET A 169 33.34 14.47 -7.35
N GLY A 170 32.35 15.33 -7.59
CA GLY A 170 30.94 15.04 -7.28
C GLY A 170 30.46 13.77 -7.98
N TYR A 171 30.79 13.60 -9.28
CA TYR A 171 30.44 12.40 -10.03
C TYR A 171 31.11 11.13 -9.48
N ILE A 172 32.39 11.20 -9.13
CA ILE A 172 33.16 10.08 -8.56
C ILE A 172 32.57 9.64 -7.21
N MET A 173 32.12 10.56 -6.36
CA MET A 173 31.55 10.25 -5.03
C MET A 173 30.04 9.93 -5.07
N CYS A 174 29.39 10.10 -6.22
CA CYS A 174 27.94 9.97 -6.34
C CYS A 174 27.43 8.53 -6.14
N PRO A 175 28.03 7.48 -6.76
CA PRO A 175 27.67 6.10 -6.47
C PRO A 175 28.07 5.70 -5.04
N LYS A 176 27.10 5.19 -4.28
CA LYS A 176 27.23 4.79 -2.88
C LYS A 176 27.53 3.31 -2.75
N GLU A 177 28.46 2.99 -1.85
CA GLU A 177 28.76 1.62 -1.41
C GLU A 177 27.69 1.12 -0.44
N ASP A 178 27.61 -0.19 -0.23
CA ASP A 178 26.59 -0.80 0.64
C ASP A 178 26.61 -0.25 2.08
N SER A 179 27.79 0.04 2.62
CA SER A 179 27.95 0.64 3.95
C SER A 179 27.39 2.08 4.02
N GLU A 180 27.57 2.86 2.96
CA GLU A 180 27.00 4.19 2.81
C GLU A 180 25.47 4.10 2.67
N LEU A 181 24.98 3.17 1.85
CA LEU A 181 23.55 2.94 1.64
C LEU A 181 22.83 2.52 2.93
N ILE A 182 23.43 1.67 3.76
CA ILE A 182 22.90 1.32 5.08
C ILE A 182 22.76 2.56 5.96
N THR A 183 23.75 3.45 5.91
CA THR A 183 23.76 4.70 6.69
C THR A 183 22.69 5.67 6.20
N ILE A 184 22.56 5.86 4.87
CA ILE A 184 21.51 6.67 4.25
C ILE A 184 20.13 6.11 4.58
N LYS A 185 19.92 4.79 4.55
CA LYS A 185 18.65 4.16 4.93
C LYS A 185 18.27 4.46 6.37
N LYS A 186 19.24 4.50 7.28
CA LYS A 186 19.02 4.92 8.68
C LYS A 186 18.64 6.40 8.76
N ALA A 187 19.32 7.28 8.01
CA ALA A 187 18.93 8.69 7.92
C ALA A 187 17.49 8.85 7.40
N CYS A 188 17.11 8.10 6.35
CA CYS A 188 15.75 8.09 5.80
C CYS A 188 14.72 7.62 6.84
N LEU A 189 15.01 6.56 7.60
CA LEU A 189 14.15 6.06 8.67
C LEU A 189 13.86 7.16 9.70
N VAL A 190 14.90 7.84 10.17
CA VAL A 190 14.78 8.95 11.14
C VAL A 190 13.93 10.08 10.56
N THR A 191 14.19 10.46 9.31
CA THR A 191 13.40 11.48 8.61
C THR A 191 11.91 11.13 8.55
N ILE A 192 11.58 9.88 8.23
CA ILE A 192 10.19 9.40 8.19
C ILE A 192 9.58 9.40 9.59
N ASP A 193 10.32 8.94 10.59
CA ASP A 193 9.88 8.87 11.98
C ASP A 193 9.55 10.26 12.53
N VAL A 194 10.45 11.23 12.35
CA VAL A 194 10.24 12.62 12.79
C VAL A 194 9.08 13.27 12.02
N PHE A 195 8.95 13.01 10.72
CA PHE A 195 7.82 13.51 9.95
C PHE A 195 6.48 12.92 10.44
N ASN A 196 6.36 11.59 10.52
CA ASN A 196 5.10 10.93 10.81
C ASN A 196 4.70 11.00 12.29
N LYS A 197 5.62 10.72 13.21
CA LYS A 197 5.33 10.58 14.66
C LYS A 197 5.36 11.89 15.43
N TYR A 198 5.88 12.96 14.82
CA TYR A 198 5.98 14.27 15.45
C TYR A 198 5.35 15.36 14.59
N LEU A 199 5.93 15.71 13.44
CA LEU A 199 5.52 16.91 12.72
C LEU A 199 4.08 16.81 12.20
N LYS A 200 3.73 15.68 11.57
CA LYS A 200 2.38 15.45 11.05
C LYS A 200 1.36 15.42 12.17
N ASP A 201 1.61 14.62 13.21
CA ASP A 201 0.72 14.51 14.38
C ASP A 201 0.51 15.86 15.06
N HIS A 202 1.58 16.64 15.25
CA HIS A 202 1.49 17.95 15.88
C HIS A 202 0.76 18.98 15.00
N ILE A 203 0.91 18.92 13.67
CA ILE A 203 0.12 19.76 12.76
C ILE A 203 -1.37 19.38 12.83
N MET A 204 -1.69 18.09 12.92
CA MET A 204 -3.09 17.65 13.10
C MET A 204 -3.66 18.18 14.42
N GLU A 205 -2.94 18.06 15.53
CA GLU A 205 -3.34 18.63 16.83
C GLU A 205 -3.53 20.16 16.80
N ILE A 206 -2.76 20.87 15.97
CA ILE A 206 -2.87 22.33 15.81
C ILE A 206 -4.13 22.68 15.03
N ILE A 207 -4.44 21.90 13.98
CA ILE A 207 -5.63 22.08 13.15
C ILE A 207 -6.89 21.75 13.97
N ASP A 208 -6.92 20.59 14.63
CA ASP A 208 -8.08 20.13 15.42
C ASP A 208 -8.41 21.07 16.58
N ALA A 209 -7.42 21.77 17.13
CA ALA A 209 -7.60 22.70 18.24
C ALA A 209 -7.61 24.18 17.82
N ASP A 210 -7.67 24.48 16.51
CA ASP A 210 -7.59 25.83 15.92
C ASP A 210 -6.49 26.71 16.54
N LYS A 211 -5.30 26.14 16.74
CA LYS A 211 -4.19 26.81 17.42
C LYS A 211 -3.40 27.70 16.47
N LYS A 212 -3.11 28.92 16.91
CA LYS A 212 -2.21 29.83 16.18
C LYS A 212 -0.75 29.56 16.53
N VAL A 213 -0.07 28.78 15.68
CA VAL A 213 1.36 28.45 15.81
C VAL A 213 2.14 29.02 14.64
N LYS A 214 3.33 29.59 14.89
CA LYS A 214 4.20 30.14 13.83
C LYS A 214 5.02 29.04 13.15
N HIS A 215 5.30 29.19 11.85
CA HIS A 215 6.13 28.22 11.10
C HIS A 215 7.50 27.98 11.74
N VAL A 216 8.20 29.05 12.16
CA VAL A 216 9.49 28.93 12.86
C VAL A 216 9.41 28.11 14.15
N LYS A 217 8.29 28.18 14.89
CA LYS A 217 8.12 27.42 16.14
C LYS A 217 7.95 25.91 15.87
N LEU A 218 7.31 25.55 14.76
CA LEU A 218 7.25 24.16 14.30
C LEU A 218 8.64 23.66 13.89
N THR A 219 9.46 24.52 13.31
CA THR A 219 10.84 24.20 12.91
C THR A 219 11.70 23.85 14.13
N GLU A 220 11.66 24.70 15.17
CA GLU A 220 12.34 24.45 16.46
C GLU A 220 11.87 23.14 17.10
N GLY A 221 10.57 22.84 17.00
CA GLY A 221 9.99 21.59 17.49
C GLY A 221 10.54 20.34 16.78
N VAL A 222 10.71 20.42 15.45
CA VAL A 222 11.28 19.33 14.65
C VAL A 222 12.74 19.06 15.04
N GLU A 223 13.52 20.12 15.27
CA GLU A 223 14.92 20.00 15.72
C GLU A 223 15.00 19.34 17.10
N ALA A 224 14.13 19.73 18.04
CA ALA A 224 14.03 19.08 19.34
C ALA A 224 13.65 17.58 19.21
N ALA A 225 12.67 17.27 18.36
CA ALA A 225 12.18 15.91 18.15
C ALA A 225 13.25 14.98 17.55
N LEU A 226 14.20 15.49 16.77
CA LEU A 226 15.30 14.72 16.20
C LEU A 226 16.21 14.11 17.29
N THR A 227 16.34 14.78 18.43
CA THR A 227 17.17 14.33 19.56
C THR A 227 16.39 13.51 20.59
N ASP A 228 15.07 13.47 20.48
CA ASP A 228 14.19 12.78 21.41
C ASP A 228 14.00 11.31 21.02
N LYS A 229 14.42 10.43 21.93
CA LYS A 229 14.31 8.96 21.80
C LYS A 229 12.86 8.46 21.73
N LYS A 230 11.88 9.29 22.09
CA LYS A 230 10.46 9.00 21.90
C LYS A 230 10.11 8.85 20.42
N TYR A 231 10.66 9.72 19.58
CA TYR A 231 10.36 9.75 18.14
C TYR A 231 11.40 8.96 17.34
N VAL A 232 12.67 9.03 17.75
CA VAL A 232 13.81 8.45 17.03
C VAL A 232 14.30 7.16 17.69
N THR A 233 14.28 6.06 16.93
CA THR A 233 14.71 4.73 17.42
C THR A 233 15.71 4.06 16.49
N GLY A 234 16.55 3.15 17.02
CA GLY A 234 17.45 2.32 16.20
C GLY A 234 18.73 2.99 15.70
N VAL A 235 19.02 4.22 16.13
CA VAL A 235 20.22 5.00 15.78
C VAL A 235 20.82 5.70 16.99
N ASP A 236 22.09 6.08 16.90
CA ASP A 236 22.76 6.91 17.91
C ASP A 236 22.41 8.39 17.66
N THR A 237 21.67 8.99 18.59
CA THR A 237 21.20 10.38 18.48
C THR A 237 22.32 11.40 18.53
N ASN A 238 23.50 11.05 19.06
CA ASN A 238 24.68 11.94 19.06
C ASN A 238 25.34 12.07 17.68
N GLN A 239 24.90 11.27 16.71
CA GLN A 239 25.40 11.29 15.33
C GLN A 239 24.31 11.70 14.34
N LEU A 240 23.26 12.36 14.84
CA LEU A 240 22.17 12.93 14.07
C LEU A 240 22.26 14.43 14.06
N ASP A 241 22.11 15.00 12.88
CA ASP A 241 21.92 16.42 12.65
C ASP A 241 20.77 16.63 11.66
N MET A 242 20.25 17.86 11.59
CA MET A 242 19.36 18.24 10.48
C MET A 242 20.19 18.51 9.23
N CYS A 243 19.70 18.08 8.07
CA CYS A 243 20.33 18.40 6.79
C CYS A 243 20.28 19.91 6.50
N TYR A 244 19.18 20.53 6.92
CA TYR A 244 18.87 21.95 6.87
C TYR A 244 17.71 22.19 7.87
N PRO A 245 17.51 23.42 8.38
CA PRO A 245 16.38 23.72 9.26
C PRO A 245 15.06 23.34 8.57
N ALA A 246 14.17 22.62 9.27
CA ALA A 246 12.91 22.19 8.67
C ALA A 246 12.13 23.36 8.06
N ILE A 247 11.58 23.17 6.87
CA ILE A 247 10.88 24.20 6.12
C ILE A 247 9.38 23.91 6.18
N ILE A 248 8.64 24.77 6.88
CA ILE A 248 7.18 24.77 6.92
C ILE A 248 6.67 26.04 6.23
N GLN A 249 5.79 25.88 5.24
CA GLN A 249 5.22 26.98 4.46
C GLN A 249 3.72 26.80 4.29
N SER A 250 2.95 27.86 4.50
CA SER A 250 1.50 27.91 4.25
C SER A 250 1.04 29.37 4.03
N GLY A 251 -0.23 29.55 3.67
CA GLY A 251 -0.88 30.88 3.65
C GLY A 251 -0.40 31.80 2.52
N GLY A 252 -0.22 31.27 1.31
CA GLY A 252 0.13 32.07 0.13
C GLY A 252 1.61 32.40 -0.03
N ASN A 253 2.43 32.19 0.99
CA ASN A 253 3.87 32.47 0.94
C ASN A 253 4.68 31.18 0.75
N TYR A 254 4.97 30.84 -0.51
CA TYR A 254 5.68 29.61 -0.86
C TYR A 254 6.98 29.89 -1.61
N SER A 255 8.03 29.18 -1.22
CA SER A 255 9.30 29.13 -1.93
C SER A 255 9.79 27.69 -1.97
N LEU A 256 9.60 27.03 -3.11
CA LEU A 256 9.95 25.63 -3.34
C LEU A 256 11.47 25.44 -3.58
N LYS A 257 12.26 25.83 -2.57
CA LYS A 257 13.72 25.73 -2.55
C LYS A 257 14.17 25.33 -1.15
N PHE A 258 15.15 24.45 -1.06
CA PHE A 258 15.74 24.02 0.21
C PHE A 258 16.68 25.05 0.87
N SER A 259 16.85 26.22 0.23
CA SER A 259 17.51 27.39 0.82
C SER A 259 16.50 28.38 1.44
N ALA A 260 15.21 28.04 1.42
CA ALA A 260 14.19 28.84 2.09
C ALA A 260 14.21 28.57 3.60
N PHE A 261 13.70 29.53 4.36
CA PHE A 261 13.49 29.40 5.80
C PHE A 261 12.01 29.49 6.11
N SER A 262 11.58 28.76 7.14
CA SER A 262 10.26 28.95 7.75
C SER A 262 10.13 30.38 8.26
N ASP A 263 9.06 31.07 7.85
CA ASP A 263 8.86 32.46 8.24
C ASP A 263 8.25 32.60 9.66
N LYS A 264 7.96 33.84 10.06
CA LYS A 264 7.34 34.15 11.36
C LYS A 264 5.82 34.25 11.28
N ASN A 265 5.21 33.91 10.14
CA ASN A 265 3.77 33.91 9.97
C ASN A 265 3.15 32.71 10.70
N TYR A 266 1.86 32.83 11.00
CA TYR A 266 1.09 31.75 11.57
C TYR A 266 0.78 30.70 10.50
N LEU A 267 0.72 29.43 10.93
CA LEU A 267 0.28 28.32 10.12
C LEU A 267 -1.16 28.58 9.68
N HIS A 268 -1.37 28.54 8.37
CA HIS A 268 -2.67 28.68 7.73
C HIS A 268 -3.16 27.30 7.26
N PHE A 269 -4.43 27.01 7.48
CA PHE A 269 -5.07 25.73 7.17
C PHE A 269 -5.54 25.69 5.72
N GLY A 270 -4.61 25.48 4.80
CA GLY A 270 -4.88 25.28 3.39
C GLY A 270 -3.89 24.29 2.81
N SER A 271 -3.00 24.74 1.93
CA SER A 271 -1.83 23.95 1.52
C SER A 271 -0.65 24.19 2.48
N ILE A 272 -0.23 23.15 3.21
CA ILE A 272 0.87 23.19 4.17
C ILE A 272 2.01 22.33 3.65
N ILE A 273 3.10 22.97 3.23
CA ILE A 273 4.30 22.28 2.74
C ILE A 273 5.26 22.07 3.90
N CYS A 274 5.66 20.82 4.10
CA CYS A 274 6.64 20.40 5.09
C CYS A 274 7.83 19.74 4.37
N ALA A 275 9.04 20.27 4.56
CA ALA A 275 10.27 19.68 4.07
C ALA A 275 11.27 19.52 5.21
N LEU A 276 11.76 18.30 5.43
CA LEU A 276 12.81 18.03 6.41
C LEU A 276 13.70 16.87 5.98
N GLY A 277 14.89 16.79 6.56
CA GLY A 277 15.83 15.71 6.28
C GLY A 277 16.79 15.54 7.44
N ALA A 278 16.92 14.32 7.95
CA ALA A 278 17.92 13.93 8.93
C ALA A 278 19.25 13.58 8.22
N ARG A 279 20.34 13.94 8.86
CA ARG A 279 21.72 13.60 8.49
C ARG A 279 22.26 12.66 9.56
N TYR A 280 22.55 11.41 9.19
CA TYR A 280 23.08 10.41 10.11
C TYR A 280 24.50 10.02 9.71
N LYS A 281 25.46 10.14 10.63
CA LYS A 281 26.90 9.91 10.34
C LYS A 281 27.36 10.66 9.08
N SER A 282 26.97 11.92 8.98
CA SER A 282 27.24 12.82 7.84
C SER A 282 26.49 12.52 6.54
N TYR A 283 25.72 11.42 6.41
CA TYR A 283 24.93 11.13 5.21
C TYR A 283 23.51 11.69 5.34
N CYS A 284 23.11 12.47 4.33
CA CYS A 284 21.84 13.16 4.24
C CYS A 284 20.70 12.25 3.75
N SER A 285 19.49 12.67 4.10
CA SER A 285 18.23 12.20 3.54
C SER A 285 17.26 13.38 3.43
N ASN A 286 16.14 13.17 2.76
CA ASN A 286 15.15 14.22 2.51
C ASN A 286 13.74 13.64 2.34
N ILE A 287 12.74 14.33 2.89
CA ILE A 287 11.33 14.12 2.59
C ILE A 287 10.65 15.48 2.42
N VAL A 288 9.74 15.56 1.44
CA VAL A 288 8.83 16.70 1.27
C VAL A 288 7.41 16.19 1.13
N ARG A 289 6.49 16.75 1.90
CA ARG A 289 5.05 16.45 1.85
C ARG A 289 4.24 17.74 1.89
N THR A 290 3.14 17.74 1.18
CA THR A 290 2.10 18.76 1.30
C THR A 290 0.92 18.14 2.03
N LEU A 291 0.52 18.73 3.16
CA LEU A 291 -0.74 18.44 3.84
C LEU A 291 -1.79 19.42 3.31
N LEU A 292 -3.01 18.94 3.10
CA LEU A 292 -4.07 19.70 2.46
C LEU A 292 -5.30 19.73 3.37
N VAL A 293 -5.68 20.91 3.85
CA VAL A 293 -6.91 21.10 4.63
C VAL A 293 -8.04 21.51 3.68
N ASN A 294 -9.17 20.80 3.73
CA ASN A 294 -10.35 20.99 2.90
C ASN A 294 -10.02 21.29 1.41
N PRO A 295 -9.19 20.47 0.72
CA PRO A 295 -8.78 20.79 -0.64
C PRO A 295 -9.93 20.66 -1.63
N THR A 296 -10.11 21.69 -2.46
CA THR A 296 -11.04 21.65 -3.60
C THR A 296 -10.64 20.57 -4.61
N ASP A 297 -11.59 20.12 -5.44
CA ASP A 297 -11.33 19.12 -6.48
C ASP A 297 -10.17 19.51 -7.40
N THR A 298 -10.01 20.81 -7.67
CA THR A 298 -8.92 21.33 -8.51
C THR A 298 -7.57 21.15 -7.81
N ILE A 299 -7.48 21.46 -6.51
CA ILE A 299 -6.25 21.25 -5.73
C ILE A 299 -5.90 19.76 -5.67
N GLN A 300 -6.90 18.90 -5.46
CA GLN A 300 -6.71 17.44 -5.44
C GLN A 300 -6.22 16.91 -6.80
N LYS A 301 -6.77 17.40 -7.92
CA LYS A 301 -6.31 17.06 -9.27
C LYS A 301 -4.85 17.46 -9.50
N HIS A 302 -4.48 18.69 -9.16
CA HIS A 302 -3.09 19.16 -9.30
C HIS A 302 -2.11 18.34 -8.43
N TYR A 303 -2.51 17.94 -7.22
CA TYR A 303 -1.70 17.09 -6.37
C TYR A 303 -1.53 15.68 -6.92
N ASN A 304 -2.62 15.07 -7.42
CA ASN A 304 -2.55 13.75 -8.07
C ASN A 304 -1.70 13.77 -9.35
N PHE A 305 -1.78 14.84 -10.15
CA PHE A 305 -0.87 15.04 -11.29
C PHE A 305 0.60 15.04 -10.83
N LEU A 306 0.89 15.75 -9.74
CA LEU A 306 2.24 15.82 -9.18
C LEU A 306 2.76 14.45 -8.72
N LEU A 307 1.92 13.64 -8.06
CA LEU A 307 2.24 12.25 -7.70
C LEU A 307 2.56 11.40 -8.94
N ASN A 308 1.74 11.51 -9.99
CA ASN A 308 1.95 10.74 -11.21
C ASN A 308 3.23 11.15 -11.95
N LEU A 309 3.57 12.45 -11.96
CA LEU A 309 4.83 12.95 -12.52
C LEU A 309 6.03 12.40 -11.75
N GLU A 310 5.97 12.34 -10.42
CA GLU A 310 7.02 11.72 -9.60
C GLU A 310 7.18 10.23 -9.90
N GLU A 311 6.06 9.48 -10.01
CA GLU A 311 6.09 8.06 -10.40
C GLU A 311 6.70 7.85 -11.78
N GLU A 312 6.44 8.74 -12.73
CA GLU A 312 7.05 8.67 -14.06
C GLU A 312 8.55 8.94 -14.02
N LEU A 313 9.00 9.90 -13.22
CA LEU A 313 10.43 10.16 -13.00
C LEU A 313 11.13 8.96 -12.34
N LEU A 314 10.49 8.31 -11.37
CA LEU A 314 11.02 7.10 -10.71
C LEU A 314 11.26 5.95 -11.69
N LYS A 315 10.38 5.74 -12.67
CA LYS A 315 10.58 4.73 -13.74
C LYS A 315 11.76 5.05 -14.65
N ASN A 316 12.07 6.34 -14.80
CA ASN A 316 13.10 6.81 -15.72
C ASN A 316 14.48 6.99 -15.04
N LEU A 317 14.55 7.00 -13.71
CA LEU A 317 15.80 6.96 -12.94
C LEU A 317 16.47 5.57 -13.02
N THR A 318 17.03 5.25 -14.19
CA THR A 318 17.67 3.96 -14.49
C THR A 318 19.12 4.16 -14.93
N PRO A 319 20.03 3.20 -14.63
CA PRO A 319 21.42 3.29 -15.06
C PRO A 319 21.56 3.44 -16.58
N GLY A 320 22.51 4.28 -17.02
CA GLY A 320 22.79 4.52 -18.44
C GLY A 320 22.08 5.72 -19.06
N LYS A 321 20.98 6.22 -18.46
CA LYS A 321 20.32 7.45 -18.92
C LYS A 321 21.04 8.70 -18.41
N ARG A 322 20.95 9.80 -19.16
CA ARG A 322 21.44 11.12 -18.70
C ARG A 322 20.40 11.81 -17.80
N LEU A 323 20.86 12.60 -16.83
CA LEU A 323 19.97 13.38 -15.97
C LEU A 323 19.13 14.41 -16.74
N SER A 324 19.66 14.98 -17.83
CA SER A 324 18.92 15.82 -18.78
C SER A 324 17.81 15.06 -19.50
N GLU A 325 18.07 13.83 -19.92
CA GLU A 325 17.07 12.97 -20.58
C GLU A 325 15.91 12.63 -19.62
N VAL A 326 16.21 12.32 -18.36
CA VAL A 326 15.17 12.10 -17.33
C VAL A 326 14.34 13.35 -17.10
N TYR A 327 14.97 14.53 -17.11
CA TYR A 327 14.28 15.81 -17.02
C TYR A 327 13.35 16.03 -18.21
N ASP A 328 13.84 15.80 -19.44
CA ASP A 328 13.06 15.99 -20.66
C ASP A 328 11.84 15.06 -20.69
N LEU A 329 11.99 13.79 -20.29
CA LEU A 329 10.89 12.83 -20.18
C LEU A 329 9.82 13.28 -19.18
N GLY A 330 10.23 13.79 -18.00
CA GLY A 330 9.28 14.36 -17.03
C GLY A 330 8.56 15.59 -17.56
N LEU A 331 9.27 16.45 -18.30
CA LEU A 331 8.69 17.64 -18.92
C LEU A 331 7.72 17.30 -20.07
N GLU A 332 8.04 16.28 -20.87
CA GLU A 332 7.15 15.75 -21.90
C GLU A 332 5.87 15.16 -21.30
N TYR A 333 6.01 14.37 -20.22
CA TYR A 333 4.86 13.87 -19.48
C TYR A 333 3.97 15.01 -18.98
N ALA A 334 4.57 16.04 -18.36
CA ALA A 334 3.83 17.21 -17.89
C ALA A 334 3.11 17.97 -19.02
N LYS A 335 3.77 18.18 -20.16
CA LYS A 335 3.17 18.82 -21.34
C LYS A 335 2.01 18.01 -21.92
N LYS A 336 2.06 16.69 -21.82
CA LYS A 336 1.03 15.79 -22.34
C LYS A 336 -0.21 15.76 -21.44
N GLU A 337 -0.01 15.63 -20.13
CA GLU A 337 -1.11 15.40 -19.18
C GLU A 337 -1.72 16.71 -18.67
N GLU A 338 -0.91 17.72 -18.31
CA GLU A 338 -1.38 19.01 -17.80
C GLU A 338 -0.57 20.20 -18.38
N PRO A 339 -0.76 20.54 -19.67
CA PRO A 339 0.04 21.58 -20.35
C PRO A 339 -0.01 22.95 -19.67
N LYS A 340 -1.12 23.27 -18.98
CA LYS A 340 -1.34 24.55 -18.29
C LYS A 340 -0.53 24.71 -17.00
N LEU A 341 0.03 23.63 -16.47
CA LEU A 341 0.81 23.62 -15.23
C LEU A 341 2.32 23.65 -15.49
N VAL A 342 2.75 23.54 -16.74
CA VAL A 342 4.17 23.40 -17.12
C VAL A 342 5.00 24.63 -16.72
N ASP A 343 4.43 25.84 -16.83
CA ASP A 343 5.08 27.09 -16.41
C ASP A 343 5.12 27.26 -14.87
N LYS A 344 4.27 26.52 -14.14
CA LYS A 344 4.20 26.49 -12.68
C LYS A 344 5.11 25.44 -12.04
N LEU A 345 5.64 24.50 -12.84
CA LEU A 345 6.54 23.45 -12.36
C LEU A 345 7.87 23.98 -11.84
N THR A 346 8.44 23.28 -10.87
CA THR A 346 9.83 23.49 -10.45
C THR A 346 10.78 23.31 -11.64
N LYS A 347 11.77 24.21 -11.75
CA LYS A 347 12.73 24.21 -12.87
C LYS A 347 13.62 22.97 -12.97
N THR A 348 13.67 22.18 -11.90
CA THR A 348 14.46 20.95 -11.75
C THR A 348 13.63 19.95 -10.96
N PHE A 349 13.87 18.65 -11.15
CA PHE A 349 13.10 17.58 -10.51
C PHE A 349 13.85 16.87 -9.36
N GLY A 350 14.97 17.43 -8.91
CA GLY A 350 15.75 16.84 -7.82
C GLY A 350 17.25 16.95 -8.04
N PHE A 351 18.02 16.35 -7.15
CA PHE A 351 19.48 16.37 -7.18
C PHE A 351 20.06 15.16 -6.43
N ALA A 352 21.28 14.77 -6.78
CA ALA A 352 21.97 13.73 -6.05
C ALA A 352 22.26 14.18 -4.61
N THR A 353 22.17 13.23 -3.68
CA THR A 353 22.37 13.46 -2.24
C THR A 353 23.28 12.38 -1.65
N GLY A 354 23.88 12.66 -0.50
CA GLY A 354 24.86 11.80 0.15
C GLY A 354 25.54 12.50 1.31
N LEU A 355 26.87 12.63 1.26
CA LEU A 355 27.62 13.43 2.25
C LEU A 355 27.26 14.92 2.19
N GLU A 356 26.98 15.40 0.97
CA GLU A 356 26.38 16.70 0.73
C GLU A 356 24.89 16.53 0.54
N PHE A 357 24.12 17.44 1.14
CA PHE A 357 22.67 17.45 0.96
C PHE A 357 22.29 17.61 -0.51
N ARG A 358 22.95 18.56 -1.21
CA ARG A 358 22.69 18.87 -2.62
C ARG A 358 23.97 18.87 -3.44
N GLU A 359 24.09 17.87 -4.32
CA GLU A 359 25.11 17.86 -5.37
C GLU A 359 24.67 18.74 -6.56
N ASN A 360 25.17 19.97 -6.62
CA ASN A 360 24.78 20.93 -7.67
C ASN A 360 25.12 20.44 -9.09
N SER A 361 26.21 19.69 -9.24
CA SER A 361 26.64 19.16 -10.54
C SER A 361 25.76 18.01 -11.05
N MET A 362 24.98 17.37 -10.17
CA MET A 362 24.16 16.18 -10.43
C MET A 362 22.68 16.48 -10.16
N THR A 363 22.19 17.57 -10.74
CA THR A 363 20.78 17.98 -10.64
C THR A 363 19.97 17.37 -11.80
N ILE A 364 18.77 16.86 -11.53
CA ILE A 364 17.81 16.42 -12.55
C ILE A 364 17.26 17.68 -13.23
N GLY A 365 17.91 18.08 -14.32
CA GLY A 365 17.65 19.35 -14.99
C GLY A 365 18.16 19.36 -16.44
N PRO A 366 17.74 20.36 -17.24
CA PRO A 366 17.83 20.32 -18.71
C PRO A 366 19.25 20.27 -19.27
N LYS A 367 20.26 20.67 -18.48
CA LYS A 367 21.65 20.80 -18.94
C LYS A 367 22.59 19.77 -18.31
N CYS A 368 22.09 18.86 -17.48
CA CYS A 368 22.95 17.92 -16.76
C CYS A 368 23.30 16.72 -17.66
N ALA A 369 24.56 16.65 -18.07
CA ALA A 369 25.06 15.59 -18.94
C ALA A 369 25.47 14.31 -18.19
N ALA A 370 25.35 14.30 -16.86
CA ALA A 370 25.74 13.16 -16.04
C ALA A 370 24.88 11.94 -16.31
N VAL A 371 25.56 10.80 -16.50
CA VAL A 371 24.95 9.50 -16.73
C VAL A 371 24.69 8.82 -15.39
N LEU A 372 23.46 8.35 -15.19
CA LEU A 372 23.03 7.61 -14.01
C LEU A 372 23.78 6.29 -13.88
N LYS A 373 24.19 5.97 -12.65
CA LYS A 373 24.81 4.70 -12.29
C LYS A 373 24.04 4.04 -11.15
N LYS A 374 24.08 2.72 -11.10
CA LYS A 374 23.63 1.95 -9.94
C LYS A 374 24.28 2.48 -8.66
N GLY A 375 23.50 2.57 -7.58
CA GLY A 375 23.99 3.01 -6.29
C GLY A 375 24.00 4.53 -6.10
N MET A 376 23.65 5.32 -7.11
CA MET A 376 23.42 6.75 -6.92
C MET A 376 22.13 6.99 -6.13
N VAL A 377 22.15 7.98 -5.24
CA VAL A 377 21.01 8.37 -4.41
C VAL A 377 20.61 9.79 -4.74
N PHE A 378 19.31 10.03 -4.92
CA PHE A 378 18.74 11.33 -5.26
C PHE A 378 17.70 11.75 -4.24
N SER A 379 17.64 13.05 -3.98
CA SER A 379 16.44 13.71 -3.48
C SER A 379 15.59 14.08 -4.70
N LEU A 380 14.61 13.24 -5.03
CA LEU A 380 13.67 13.46 -6.13
C LEU A 380 12.55 14.35 -5.61
N ASN A 381 12.36 15.54 -6.19
CA ASN A 381 11.35 16.48 -5.72
C ASN A 381 10.69 17.18 -6.91
N VAL A 382 9.36 17.19 -6.93
CA VAL A 382 8.56 17.86 -7.94
C VAL A 382 7.57 18.78 -7.26
N GLY A 383 7.39 19.99 -7.78
CA GLY A 383 6.47 20.95 -7.21
C GLY A 383 5.81 21.87 -8.22
N LEU A 384 4.69 22.46 -7.81
CA LEU A 384 3.94 23.49 -8.51
C LEU A 384 3.85 24.72 -7.61
N ALA A 385 4.24 25.88 -8.13
CA ALA A 385 4.22 27.13 -7.37
C ALA A 385 3.35 28.20 -8.05
N GLY A 386 2.77 29.11 -7.27
CA GLY A 386 1.98 30.22 -7.79
C GLY A 386 0.70 29.76 -8.51
N LEU A 387 0.03 28.77 -7.93
CA LEU A 387 -1.30 28.32 -8.35
C LEU A 387 -2.36 29.22 -7.69
N GLU A 388 -3.44 29.50 -8.41
CA GLU A 388 -4.55 30.33 -7.92
C GLU A 388 -5.73 29.46 -7.53
N ASN A 389 -6.31 29.72 -6.36
CA ASN A 389 -7.55 29.11 -5.90
C ASN A 389 -8.70 30.12 -6.04
N ALA A 390 -9.53 29.95 -7.07
CA ALA A 390 -10.68 30.81 -7.34
C ALA A 390 -11.78 30.70 -6.26
N GLU A 391 -11.81 29.60 -5.52
CA GLU A 391 -12.80 29.30 -4.48
C GLU A 391 -12.33 29.72 -3.08
N ALA A 392 -11.19 30.42 -2.98
CA ALA A 392 -10.65 30.88 -1.71
C ALA A 392 -11.56 31.92 -1.04
N SER A 393 -11.92 31.67 0.22
CA SER A 393 -12.70 32.57 1.07
C SER A 393 -11.84 33.68 1.70
N ASP A 394 -10.60 33.37 2.05
CA ASP A 394 -9.63 34.28 2.65
C ASP A 394 -8.48 34.64 1.67
N LYS A 395 -7.63 35.60 2.04
CA LYS A 395 -6.56 36.10 1.17
C LYS A 395 -5.39 35.12 1.11
N GLU A 396 -5.10 34.46 2.21
CA GLU A 396 -4.02 33.52 2.44
C GLU A 396 -4.22 32.21 1.64
N SER A 397 -5.47 31.86 1.33
CA SER A 397 -5.87 30.72 0.48
C SER A 397 -5.85 31.00 -1.02
N LYS A 398 -5.77 32.27 -1.46
CA LYS A 398 -5.87 32.62 -2.90
C LYS A 398 -4.74 32.07 -3.75
N VAL A 399 -3.54 32.00 -3.18
CA VAL A 399 -2.37 31.46 -3.85
C VAL A 399 -1.91 30.24 -3.07
N TYR A 400 -1.65 29.14 -3.77
CA TYR A 400 -1.11 27.93 -3.15
C TYR A 400 0.03 27.35 -3.96
N ALA A 401 0.76 26.44 -3.32
CA ALA A 401 1.78 25.63 -3.95
C ALA A 401 1.62 24.18 -3.49
N LEU A 402 2.15 23.26 -4.28
CA LEU A 402 2.20 21.83 -3.99
C LEU A 402 3.64 21.37 -4.15
N PHE A 403 4.16 20.60 -3.20
CA PHE A 403 5.52 20.09 -3.26
C PHE A 403 5.61 18.71 -2.62
N ILE A 404 6.19 17.77 -3.37
CA ILE A 404 6.42 16.41 -2.93
C ILE A 404 7.87 16.03 -3.25
N GLY A 405 8.42 15.14 -2.42
CA GLY A 405 9.76 14.67 -2.66
C GLY A 405 10.19 13.58 -1.70
N ASP A 406 11.09 12.74 -2.19
CA ASP A 406 11.55 11.54 -1.54
C ASP A 406 13.04 11.29 -1.81
N THR A 407 13.70 10.61 -0.87
CA THR A 407 15.03 10.07 -1.11
C THR A 407 14.91 8.74 -1.85
N VAL A 408 15.59 8.61 -2.99
CA VAL A 408 15.44 7.49 -3.91
C VAL A 408 16.81 6.92 -4.30
N LEU A 409 16.87 5.60 -4.48
CA LEU A 409 18.08 4.85 -4.86
C LEU A 409 17.93 4.31 -6.27
N VAL A 410 18.91 4.61 -7.12
CA VAL A 410 19.02 4.06 -8.46
C VAL A 410 19.50 2.62 -8.37
N THR A 411 18.65 1.69 -8.78
CA THR A 411 18.88 0.24 -8.84
C THR A 411 19.00 -0.24 -10.29
N ASP A 412 19.39 -1.49 -10.49
CA ASP A 412 19.34 -2.11 -11.84
C ASP A 412 17.90 -2.40 -12.29
N GLU A 413 16.97 -2.45 -11.34
CA GLU A 413 15.54 -2.64 -11.56
C GLU A 413 14.82 -1.29 -11.62
N SER A 414 13.83 -1.17 -12.51
CA SER A 414 12.92 -0.04 -12.59
C SER A 414 11.58 -0.42 -11.93
N PRO A 415 10.94 0.49 -11.16
CA PRO A 415 11.34 1.87 -10.87
C PRO A 415 12.45 1.98 -9.81
N ALA A 416 13.11 3.14 -9.73
CA ALA A 416 14.08 3.45 -8.67
C ALA A 416 13.45 3.25 -7.27
N ALA A 417 14.24 2.73 -6.33
CA ALA A 417 13.76 2.35 -5.01
C ALA A 417 13.59 3.57 -4.10
N VAL A 418 12.35 3.84 -3.66
CA VAL A 418 12.05 4.89 -2.69
C VAL A 418 12.53 4.45 -1.29
N LEU A 419 13.41 5.24 -0.67
CA LEU A 419 13.95 5.00 0.67
C LEU A 419 13.12 5.68 1.77
N THR A 420 12.46 6.80 1.45
CA THR A 420 11.55 7.52 2.36
C THR A 420 10.08 7.12 2.16
N GLN A 421 9.77 5.83 2.38
CA GLN A 421 8.42 5.31 2.20
C GLN A 421 7.45 5.86 3.26
N SER A 422 6.79 6.99 2.95
CA SER A 422 5.70 7.55 3.73
C SER A 422 4.45 7.76 2.86
N LYS A 423 3.27 7.45 3.42
CA LYS A 423 1.97 7.54 2.72
C LYS A 423 1.75 8.97 2.21
N LYS A 424 1.49 9.11 0.91
CA LYS A 424 1.37 10.41 0.21
C LYS A 424 0.17 10.53 -0.73
N LYS A 425 -0.78 9.59 -0.70
CA LYS A 425 -2.04 9.75 -1.45
C LYS A 425 -2.93 10.77 -0.75
N ILE A 426 -3.86 11.41 -1.48
CA ILE A 426 -4.82 12.38 -0.92
C ILE A 426 -5.48 11.85 0.35
N LYS A 427 -5.96 10.59 0.38
CA LYS A 427 -6.58 9.97 1.57
C LYS A 427 -5.70 9.93 2.84
N ASN A 428 -4.39 10.18 2.71
CA ASN A 428 -3.44 10.12 3.82
C ASN A 428 -2.92 11.50 4.24
N ILE A 429 -3.03 12.51 3.37
CA ILE A 429 -2.51 13.87 3.59
C ILE A 429 -3.60 14.94 3.56
N GLY A 430 -4.79 14.59 3.08
CA GLY A 430 -6.00 15.40 3.12
C GLY A 430 -6.61 15.38 4.51
N ILE A 431 -6.92 16.55 5.03
CA ILE A 431 -7.55 16.79 6.32
C ILE A 431 -8.88 17.44 5.99
N PHE A 432 -9.98 16.77 6.34
CA PHE A 432 -11.34 17.25 6.09
C PHE A 432 -11.96 17.65 7.42
N LEU A 433 -12.08 18.94 7.65
CA LEU A 433 -12.76 19.49 8.82
C LEU A 433 -14.27 19.39 8.59
N LYS A 434 -15.01 19.04 9.63
CA LYS A 434 -16.46 19.20 9.65
C LYS A 434 -16.73 20.70 9.83
N ASP A 435 -17.65 21.27 9.05
CA ASP A 435 -18.06 22.66 9.26
C ASP A 435 -18.89 22.72 10.55
N ASP A 436 -18.43 23.47 11.56
CA ASP A 436 -19.09 23.66 12.85
C ASP A 436 -20.42 24.45 12.74
N ASP A 437 -20.82 24.88 11.54
CA ASP A 437 -22.09 25.61 11.29
C ASP A 437 -23.34 24.70 11.31
N ASP A 438 -23.18 23.38 11.47
CA ASP A 438 -24.28 22.41 11.62
C ASP A 438 -24.45 21.87 13.07
N GLU A 439 -23.73 22.41 14.07
CA GLU A 439 -23.78 21.95 15.48
C GLU A 439 -24.46 22.93 16.49
N ASP A 440 -25.25 23.90 16.04
CA ASP A 440 -25.97 24.86 16.93
C ASP A 440 -27.48 24.55 17.12
N GLU A 441 -27.87 23.28 17.15
CA GLU A 441 -29.14 22.86 17.77
C GLU A 441 -28.95 21.55 18.56
N GLU A 442 -28.48 21.65 19.80
CA GLU A 442 -29.20 21.15 21.00
C GLU A 442 -28.38 21.28 22.31
N GLU A 443 -29.10 21.67 23.37
CA GLU A 443 -28.79 21.56 24.81
C GLU A 443 -27.94 22.64 25.50
N GLU A 444 -28.52 23.83 25.72
CA GLU A 444 -28.29 24.57 26.98
C GLU A 444 -29.22 24.06 28.09
N GLU A 445 -28.71 23.21 28.99
CA GLU A 445 -29.28 23.04 30.32
C GLU A 445 -28.91 24.24 31.21
N LYS A 446 -29.90 25.04 31.60
CA LYS A 446 -29.84 25.85 32.83
C LYS A 446 -31.14 25.73 33.61
N ASP A 447 -31.05 25.07 34.76
CA ASP A 447 -31.97 25.24 35.88
C ASP A 447 -32.07 26.72 36.26
N THR A 448 -33.28 27.29 36.25
CA THR A 448 -33.83 28.00 37.42
C THR A 448 -35.31 28.34 37.26
N GLU A 449 -35.97 28.34 38.42
CA GLU A 449 -37.40 28.41 38.66
C GLU A 449 -38.12 29.66 38.11
N GLN A 450 -39.40 29.42 37.77
CA GLN A 450 -40.56 30.30 37.90
C GLN A 450 -40.35 31.83 37.84
N THR A 451 -40.92 32.47 36.82
CA THR A 451 -41.94 33.50 37.05
C THR A 451 -42.81 33.76 35.81
N SER A 452 -44.06 34.03 36.12
CA SER A 452 -45.23 34.27 35.27
C SER A 452 -45.13 35.48 34.34
N GLU A 453 -45.82 35.35 33.19
CA GLU A 453 -46.57 36.35 32.42
C GLU A 453 -46.31 37.85 32.69
N ILE A 454 -46.11 38.63 31.61
CA ILE A 454 -47.01 39.76 31.23
C ILE A 454 -46.63 40.34 29.85
N LEU A 455 -47.70 40.64 29.11
CA LEU A 455 -47.85 41.28 27.80
C LEU A 455 -47.02 42.55 27.54
N GLY A 456 -46.73 42.82 26.26
CA GLY A 456 -46.70 44.20 25.76
C GLY A 456 -46.02 44.48 24.42
N ARG A 457 -46.82 44.56 23.34
CA ARG A 457 -46.79 45.59 22.24
C ARG A 457 -45.42 46.25 21.95
N SER A 458 -44.89 46.27 20.73
CA SER A 458 -45.45 46.92 19.54
C SER A 458 -44.34 47.15 18.50
N GLY A 459 -44.67 47.19 17.21
CA GLY A 459 -43.88 47.96 16.24
C GLY A 459 -43.64 47.32 14.87
N LYS A 460 -44.68 47.26 14.04
CA LYS A 460 -44.51 47.16 12.57
C LYS A 460 -43.69 48.35 12.07
N ARG A 461 -42.69 48.09 11.22
CA ARG A 461 -42.57 48.75 9.90
C ARG A 461 -41.61 47.99 9.00
N SER A 462 -42.17 47.43 7.93
CA SER A 462 -41.47 46.98 6.74
C SER A 462 -40.96 48.18 5.94
N THR A 463 -39.75 48.08 5.40
CA THR A 463 -39.38 48.70 4.12
C THR A 463 -38.35 47.81 3.42
N VAL A 464 -38.88 46.94 2.54
CA VAL A 464 -38.41 46.64 1.18
C VAL A 464 -36.90 46.73 0.91
N LEU A 465 -36.32 45.57 0.59
CA LEU A 465 -35.35 45.41 -0.50
C LEU A 465 -35.41 43.96 -1.04
N GLU A 466 -36.53 43.64 -1.68
CA GLU A 466 -36.60 42.61 -2.72
C GLU A 466 -35.69 43.04 -3.89
N SER A 467 -34.45 42.53 -3.95
CA SER A 467 -33.67 42.48 -5.21
C SER A 467 -32.37 41.65 -5.13
N LYS A 468 -32.29 40.60 -4.29
CA LYS A 468 -31.14 39.66 -4.32
C LYS A 468 -31.49 38.17 -4.07
N LEU A 469 -32.74 37.76 -4.28
CA LEU A 469 -33.16 36.34 -4.18
C LEU A 469 -33.33 35.67 -5.54
N ARG A 470 -32.38 35.87 -6.47
CA ARG A 470 -32.29 35.13 -7.74
C ARG A 470 -30.84 35.01 -8.20
N ASN A 471 -30.10 34.06 -7.65
CA ASN A 471 -29.06 33.24 -8.32
C ASN A 471 -28.11 32.57 -7.30
N GLU A 472 -28.64 31.90 -6.29
CA GLU A 472 -27.91 30.83 -5.62
C GLU A 472 -28.63 29.53 -5.96
N GLN A 473 -28.02 28.71 -6.84
CA GLN A 473 -28.47 27.33 -7.04
C GLN A 473 -28.33 26.62 -5.69
N SER A 474 -29.41 26.01 -5.20
CA SER A 474 -29.36 25.28 -3.94
C SER A 474 -28.33 24.13 -4.05
N SER A 475 -27.77 23.71 -2.92
CA SER A 475 -26.86 22.57 -2.84
C SER A 475 -27.40 21.31 -3.55
N GLU A 476 -28.73 21.18 -3.65
CA GLU A 476 -29.44 20.12 -4.35
C GLU A 476 -29.34 20.23 -5.89
N GLU A 477 -29.38 21.43 -6.46
CA GLU A 477 -29.22 21.65 -7.91
C GLU A 477 -27.80 21.37 -8.38
N LYS A 478 -26.77 21.78 -7.60
CA LYS A 478 -25.37 21.43 -7.88
C LYS A 478 -25.15 19.93 -7.82
N ARG A 479 -25.77 19.23 -6.84
CA ARG A 479 -25.72 17.77 -6.71
C ARG A 479 -26.35 17.07 -7.91
N LYS A 480 -27.47 17.60 -8.41
CA LYS A 480 -28.17 17.07 -9.59
C LYS A 480 -27.39 17.25 -10.89
N GLN A 481 -26.66 18.37 -11.04
CA GLN A 481 -25.75 18.58 -12.16
C GLN A 481 -24.55 17.62 -12.10
N HIS A 482 -23.91 17.49 -10.93
CA HIS A 482 -22.80 16.57 -10.73
C HIS A 482 -23.20 15.10 -10.99
N GLN A 483 -24.36 14.66 -10.50
CA GLN A 483 -24.89 13.31 -10.79
C GLN A 483 -25.15 13.09 -12.28
N LYS A 484 -25.58 14.14 -13.02
CA LYS A 484 -25.82 14.05 -14.47
C LYS A 484 -24.51 13.91 -15.24
N GLU A 485 -23.47 14.66 -14.86
CA GLU A 485 -22.12 14.52 -15.44
C GLU A 485 -21.52 13.15 -15.14
N LEU A 486 -21.67 12.69 -13.90
CA LEU A 486 -21.17 11.38 -13.47
C LEU A 486 -21.89 10.25 -14.20
N ALA A 487 -23.21 10.38 -14.45
CA ALA A 487 -23.97 9.44 -15.26
C ALA A 487 -23.52 9.40 -16.73
N ILE A 488 -23.13 10.54 -17.32
CA ILE A 488 -22.59 10.59 -18.68
C ILE A 488 -21.22 9.90 -18.73
N ALA A 489 -20.31 10.27 -17.81
CA ALA A 489 -18.98 9.67 -17.73
C ALA A 489 -19.03 8.16 -17.43
N LEU A 490 -19.99 7.73 -16.61
CA LEU A 490 -20.23 6.31 -16.30
C LEU A 490 -20.73 5.56 -17.53
N ASN A 491 -21.66 6.13 -18.29
CA ASN A 491 -22.14 5.54 -19.55
C ASN A 491 -21.03 5.45 -20.60
N GLU A 492 -20.15 6.45 -20.71
CA GLU A 492 -19.00 6.41 -21.61
C GLU A 492 -18.00 5.32 -21.20
N LYS A 493 -17.61 5.26 -19.92
CA LYS A 493 -16.72 4.21 -19.40
C LYS A 493 -17.33 2.81 -19.50
N ALA A 494 -18.64 2.66 -19.24
CA ALA A 494 -19.35 1.40 -19.40
C ALA A 494 -19.39 0.99 -20.88
N LYS A 495 -19.60 1.93 -21.81
CA LYS A 495 -19.56 1.69 -23.25
C LYS A 495 -18.17 1.28 -23.72
N GLU A 496 -17.11 1.91 -23.23
CA GLU A 496 -15.72 1.49 -23.51
C GLU A 496 -15.40 0.11 -22.94
N ARG A 497 -15.85 -0.18 -21.71
CA ARG A 497 -15.66 -1.49 -21.07
C ARG A 497 -16.40 -2.59 -21.83
N LEU A 498 -17.66 -2.36 -22.19
CA LEU A 498 -18.46 -3.28 -23.00
C LEU A 498 -17.88 -3.46 -24.41
N ALA A 499 -17.36 -2.40 -25.03
CA ALA A 499 -16.66 -2.48 -26.31
C ALA A 499 -15.37 -3.32 -26.22
N LYS A 500 -14.63 -3.23 -25.11
CA LYS A 500 -13.47 -4.07 -24.83
C LYS A 500 -13.86 -5.52 -24.49
N GLN A 501 -14.99 -5.74 -23.81
CA GLN A 501 -15.53 -7.08 -23.51
C GLN A 501 -16.12 -7.79 -24.73
N ALA A 502 -16.54 -7.06 -25.78
CA ALA A 502 -17.09 -7.65 -27.00
C ALA A 502 -16.09 -8.53 -27.78
N GLY A 503 -14.78 -8.48 -27.48
CA GLY A 503 -13.76 -9.38 -28.02
C GLY A 503 -13.59 -10.70 -27.26
N GLY A 504 -14.13 -10.80 -26.04
CA GLY A 504 -14.06 -12.00 -25.21
C GLY A 504 -15.33 -12.82 -25.35
N LYS A 505 -15.47 -13.60 -26.43
CA LYS A 505 -16.30 -14.81 -26.34
C LYS A 505 -15.68 -15.66 -25.23
N GLU A 506 -16.30 -15.67 -24.05
CA GLU A 506 -16.09 -16.76 -23.10
C GLU A 506 -16.19 -18.03 -23.92
N ALA A 507 -15.11 -18.81 -23.92
CA ALA A 507 -15.12 -20.11 -24.56
C ALA A 507 -16.21 -20.91 -23.85
N GLU A 508 -17.39 -21.01 -24.47
CA GLU A 508 -18.40 -21.98 -24.08
C GLU A 508 -17.69 -23.33 -24.07
N LYS A 509 -17.33 -23.78 -22.86
CA LYS A 509 -16.73 -25.09 -22.67
C LYS A 509 -17.79 -26.09 -23.05
N VAL A 510 -17.71 -26.56 -24.28
CA VAL A 510 -18.47 -27.68 -24.82
C VAL A 510 -18.39 -28.80 -23.81
N ARG A 511 -19.51 -29.05 -23.12
CA ARG A 511 -19.65 -30.11 -22.14
C ARG A 511 -19.30 -31.42 -22.84
N LYS A 512 -18.24 -32.12 -22.40
CA LYS A 512 -17.86 -33.42 -22.97
C LYS A 512 -19.09 -34.34 -22.92
N SER A 513 -19.52 -34.85 -24.07
CA SER A 513 -20.62 -35.82 -24.16
C SER A 513 -20.29 -37.02 -23.26
N THR A 514 -21.18 -37.35 -22.32
CA THR A 514 -21.03 -38.52 -21.45
C THR A 514 -21.30 -39.77 -22.28
N VAL A 515 -20.24 -40.43 -22.75
CA VAL A 515 -20.32 -41.68 -23.52
C VAL A 515 -20.25 -42.86 -22.55
N SER A 516 -21.35 -43.59 -22.39
CA SER A 516 -21.47 -44.76 -21.52
C SER A 516 -20.48 -45.89 -21.88
N TYR A 517 -20.45 -46.26 -23.16
CA TYR A 517 -19.59 -47.32 -23.68
C TYR A 517 -18.88 -46.82 -24.94
N LYS A 518 -17.56 -46.88 -24.96
CA LYS A 518 -16.76 -46.42 -26.11
C LYS A 518 -16.69 -47.45 -27.24
N SER A 519 -17.01 -48.71 -26.94
CA SER A 519 -17.04 -49.82 -27.91
C SER A 519 -18.06 -50.88 -27.46
N VAL A 520 -18.56 -51.67 -28.41
CA VAL A 520 -19.52 -52.76 -28.17
C VAL A 520 -18.98 -53.79 -27.15
N ASN A 521 -17.66 -53.96 -27.09
CA ASN A 521 -17.01 -54.88 -26.14
C ASN A 521 -17.18 -54.49 -24.67
N GLN A 522 -17.53 -53.24 -24.38
CA GLN A 522 -17.75 -52.74 -23.02
C GLN A 522 -19.20 -52.94 -22.53
N MET A 523 -20.11 -53.38 -23.41
CA MET A 523 -21.49 -53.63 -23.05
C MET A 523 -21.60 -54.92 -22.19
N PRO A 524 -22.37 -54.90 -21.09
CA PRO A 524 -22.62 -56.07 -20.25
C PRO A 524 -23.16 -57.26 -21.05
N ARG A 525 -22.60 -58.45 -20.83
CA ARG A 525 -23.02 -59.72 -21.47
C ARG A 525 -23.91 -60.58 -20.58
N GLU A 526 -24.52 -59.96 -19.58
CA GLU A 526 -25.36 -60.65 -18.59
C GLU A 526 -26.63 -61.22 -19.24
N ALA A 527 -27.17 -62.28 -18.65
CA ALA A 527 -28.35 -62.99 -19.16
C ALA A 527 -29.55 -62.04 -19.32
N GLU A 528 -29.71 -61.10 -18.39
CA GLU A 528 -30.79 -60.10 -18.37
C GLU A 528 -30.75 -59.20 -19.61
N VAL A 529 -29.56 -58.84 -20.11
CA VAL A 529 -29.42 -58.03 -21.34
C VAL A 529 -29.73 -58.87 -22.59
N LYS A 530 -29.33 -60.14 -22.60
CA LYS A 530 -29.61 -61.07 -23.71
C LYS A 530 -31.10 -61.43 -23.80
N GLU A 531 -31.77 -61.52 -22.65
CA GLU A 531 -33.20 -61.79 -22.53
C GLU A 531 -34.07 -60.52 -22.71
N LEU A 532 -33.46 -59.39 -23.11
CA LEU A 532 -34.15 -58.11 -23.31
C LEU A 532 -34.91 -57.62 -22.06
N LYS A 533 -34.36 -57.85 -20.86
CA LYS A 533 -34.83 -57.28 -19.60
C LYS A 533 -34.18 -55.92 -19.35
N LEU A 534 -34.79 -55.09 -18.49
CA LEU A 534 -34.16 -53.85 -18.06
C LEU A 534 -32.97 -54.16 -17.17
N TYR A 535 -31.80 -53.62 -17.55
CA TYR A 535 -30.55 -53.81 -16.81
C TYR A 535 -29.95 -52.46 -16.43
N VAL A 536 -29.43 -52.34 -15.20
CA VAL A 536 -28.82 -51.11 -14.71
C VAL A 536 -27.35 -51.40 -14.38
N ASP A 537 -26.48 -50.93 -15.26
CA ASP A 537 -25.04 -50.98 -15.06
C ASP A 537 -24.63 -49.90 -14.05
N ARG A 538 -24.35 -50.31 -12.81
CA ARG A 538 -23.91 -49.40 -11.74
C ARG A 538 -22.50 -48.85 -11.97
N LYS A 539 -21.65 -49.55 -12.73
CA LYS A 539 -20.25 -49.19 -12.94
C LYS A 539 -20.14 -48.06 -13.97
N TYR A 540 -20.91 -48.15 -15.06
CA TYR A 540 -20.97 -47.15 -16.12
C TYR A 540 -22.20 -46.23 -16.02
N GLU A 541 -22.96 -46.33 -14.92
CA GLU A 541 -24.13 -45.49 -14.62
C GLU A 541 -25.11 -45.39 -15.79
N THR A 542 -25.40 -46.54 -16.39
CA THR A 542 -26.16 -46.67 -17.64
C THR A 542 -27.30 -47.66 -17.49
N VAL A 543 -28.46 -47.28 -18.01
CA VAL A 543 -29.66 -48.12 -18.06
C VAL A 543 -29.75 -48.70 -19.46
N ILE A 544 -29.70 -50.02 -19.58
CA ILE A 544 -29.87 -50.73 -20.84
C ILE A 544 -31.34 -51.09 -20.97
N MET A 545 -31.94 -50.60 -22.05
CA MET A 545 -33.37 -50.59 -22.25
C MET A 545 -33.71 -51.24 -23.60
N PRO A 546 -34.60 -52.23 -23.65
CA PRO A 546 -35.00 -52.83 -24.91
C PRO A 546 -35.91 -51.84 -25.67
N ILE A 547 -35.47 -51.42 -26.85
CA ILE A 547 -36.25 -50.58 -27.77
C ILE A 547 -36.34 -51.32 -29.10
N PHE A 548 -37.56 -51.60 -29.56
CA PHE A 548 -37.83 -52.34 -30.80
C PHE A 548 -37.02 -53.67 -30.93
N GLY A 549 -36.84 -54.40 -29.82
CA GLY A 549 -36.12 -55.68 -29.80
C GLY A 549 -34.59 -55.58 -29.71
N VAL A 550 -34.05 -54.37 -29.53
CA VAL A 550 -32.59 -54.13 -29.42
C VAL A 550 -32.26 -53.56 -28.03
N PRO A 551 -31.20 -54.04 -27.34
CA PRO A 551 -30.75 -53.45 -26.09
C PRO A 551 -30.03 -52.12 -26.34
N VAL A 552 -30.66 -51.01 -25.98
CA VAL A 552 -30.14 -49.65 -26.20
C VAL A 552 -29.67 -49.05 -24.87
N PRO A 553 -28.40 -48.60 -24.76
CA PRO A 553 -27.88 -48.00 -23.54
C PRO A 553 -28.22 -46.52 -23.41
N PHE A 554 -28.83 -46.12 -22.29
CA PHE A 554 -29.09 -44.73 -21.91
C PHE A 554 -28.32 -44.37 -20.65
N HIS A 555 -27.40 -43.41 -20.75
CA HIS A 555 -26.70 -42.89 -19.57
C HIS A 555 -27.70 -42.23 -18.60
N ILE A 556 -27.45 -42.34 -17.30
CA ILE A 556 -28.36 -41.82 -16.26
C ILE A 556 -28.61 -40.30 -16.39
N SER A 557 -27.67 -39.56 -16.99
CA SER A 557 -27.79 -38.11 -17.27
C SER A 557 -28.91 -37.77 -18.26
N THR A 558 -29.34 -38.73 -19.09
CA THR A 558 -30.42 -38.54 -20.07
C THR A 558 -31.81 -38.70 -19.48
N ILE A 559 -31.93 -39.36 -18.31
CA ILE A 559 -33.20 -39.66 -17.66
C ILE A 559 -33.59 -38.52 -16.70
N LYS A 560 -34.73 -37.88 -16.97
CA LYS A 560 -35.30 -36.79 -16.17
C LYS A 560 -35.88 -37.30 -14.86
N ASN A 561 -36.83 -38.23 -14.96
CA ASN A 561 -37.45 -38.88 -13.81
C ASN A 561 -38.03 -40.24 -14.21
N ILE A 562 -38.34 -41.06 -13.21
CA ILE A 562 -39.00 -42.34 -13.39
C ILE A 562 -40.21 -42.41 -12.46
N SER A 563 -41.29 -43.02 -12.93
CA SER A 563 -42.50 -43.26 -12.14
C SER A 563 -42.95 -44.71 -12.32
N GLN A 564 -43.45 -45.29 -11.24
CA GLN A 564 -43.96 -46.65 -11.23
C GLN A 564 -45.41 -46.65 -10.74
N SER A 565 -46.29 -47.34 -11.45
CA SER A 565 -47.68 -47.57 -11.04
C SER A 565 -48.04 -49.05 -11.15
N VAL A 566 -48.96 -49.50 -10.31
CA VAL A 566 -49.51 -50.86 -10.34
C VAL A 566 -51.01 -50.72 -10.58
N GLU A 567 -51.48 -51.27 -11.70
CA GLU A 567 -52.89 -51.20 -12.11
C GLU A 567 -53.37 -52.63 -12.39
N GLY A 568 -54.16 -53.18 -11.47
CA GLY A 568 -54.63 -54.56 -11.54
C GLY A 568 -53.48 -55.57 -11.61
N ASP A 569 -53.53 -56.46 -12.60
CA ASP A 569 -52.54 -57.52 -12.82
C ASP A 569 -51.25 -57.06 -13.51
N TYR A 570 -51.05 -55.75 -13.71
CA TYR A 570 -49.89 -55.21 -14.42
C TYR A 570 -49.12 -54.15 -13.61
N THR A 571 -47.80 -54.13 -13.76
CA THR A 571 -46.92 -53.06 -13.30
C THR A 571 -46.39 -52.26 -14.49
N TYR A 572 -46.43 -50.94 -14.34
CA TYR A 572 -45.93 -49.99 -15.33
C TYR A 572 -44.71 -49.25 -14.78
N LEU A 573 -43.64 -49.19 -15.56
CA LEU A 573 -42.47 -48.35 -15.30
C LEU A 573 -42.33 -47.33 -16.43
N ARG A 574 -42.61 -46.07 -16.13
CA ARG A 574 -42.43 -44.95 -17.06
C ARG A 574 -41.11 -44.25 -16.77
N ILE A 575 -40.35 -44.02 -17.83
CA ILE A 575 -39.04 -43.35 -17.82
C ILE A 575 -39.14 -42.15 -18.73
N ASN A 576 -38.98 -40.96 -18.16
CA ASN A 576 -39.02 -39.69 -18.88
C ASN A 576 -37.60 -39.19 -19.12
N PHE A 577 -37.30 -38.74 -20.33
CA PHE A 577 -35.98 -38.26 -20.73
C PHE A 577 -35.94 -36.74 -20.90
N PHE A 578 -34.73 -36.18 -20.88
CA PHE A 578 -34.52 -34.79 -21.28
C PHE A 578 -34.59 -34.68 -22.81
N HIS A 579 -35.46 -33.81 -23.31
CA HIS A 579 -35.63 -33.55 -24.74
C HIS A 579 -35.66 -32.02 -25.00
N PRO A 580 -35.31 -31.57 -26.22
CA PRO A 580 -35.46 -30.17 -26.63
C PRO A 580 -36.91 -29.68 -26.45
N GLY A 581 -37.09 -28.44 -25.98
CA GLY A 581 -38.40 -27.82 -25.80
C GLY A 581 -39.10 -28.10 -24.45
N ALA A 582 -38.48 -28.84 -23.52
CA ALA A 582 -39.01 -28.99 -22.17
C ALA A 582 -38.82 -27.68 -21.35
N THR A 583 -39.89 -26.92 -21.17
CA THR A 583 -39.93 -25.59 -20.51
C THR A 583 -39.59 -25.57 -19.02
N MET A 584 -39.30 -26.71 -18.38
CA MET A 584 -38.93 -26.79 -16.97
C MET A 584 -37.80 -27.79 -16.74
N GLY A 585 -36.59 -27.25 -16.52
CA GLY A 585 -35.43 -27.93 -15.91
C GLY A 585 -34.12 -27.75 -16.68
N ARG A 586 -33.20 -26.94 -16.12
CA ARG A 586 -31.82 -26.66 -16.58
C ARG A 586 -31.70 -25.92 -17.94
N ASN A 587 -31.64 -24.59 -17.88
CA ASN A 587 -31.26 -23.69 -18.99
C ASN A 587 -29.81 -23.87 -19.51
N GLU A 588 -29.05 -24.87 -19.07
CA GLU A 588 -27.67 -25.12 -19.50
C GLU A 588 -27.51 -26.35 -20.41
N SER A 589 -28.61 -27.01 -20.80
CA SER A 589 -28.57 -28.26 -21.59
C SER A 589 -28.84 -28.04 -23.09
N GLY A 590 -28.69 -26.81 -23.58
CA GLY A 590 -29.24 -26.35 -24.85
C GLY A 590 -28.42 -26.62 -26.11
N MET A 591 -27.24 -27.23 -26.03
CA MET A 591 -26.47 -27.59 -27.21
C MET A 591 -26.26 -29.10 -27.26
N TYR A 592 -27.23 -29.80 -27.85
CA TYR A 592 -27.00 -31.15 -28.31
C TYR A 592 -26.05 -31.08 -29.50
N PRO A 593 -24.94 -31.85 -29.51
CA PRO A 593 -23.88 -31.70 -30.51
C PRO A 593 -24.32 -32.03 -31.94
N ASN A 594 -25.49 -32.66 -32.12
CA ASN A 594 -26.06 -32.96 -33.41
C ASN A 594 -27.48 -32.35 -33.53
N PRO A 595 -27.69 -31.35 -34.40
CA PRO A 595 -29.00 -30.73 -34.65
C PRO A 595 -30.07 -31.72 -35.14
N ASP A 596 -29.66 -32.80 -35.81
CA ASP A 596 -30.56 -33.79 -36.44
C ASP A 596 -30.83 -35.03 -35.56
N ALA A 597 -30.48 -34.98 -34.27
CA ALA A 597 -30.69 -36.12 -33.37
C ALA A 597 -32.18 -36.37 -33.07
N THR A 598 -32.60 -37.63 -33.13
CA THR A 598 -33.93 -38.06 -32.69
C THR A 598 -33.96 -38.25 -31.18
N PHE A 599 -34.91 -37.60 -30.50
CA PHE A 599 -35.07 -37.68 -29.04
C PHE A 599 -36.25 -38.56 -28.64
N VAL A 600 -36.05 -39.39 -27.64
CA VAL A 600 -37.12 -40.12 -26.97
C VAL A 600 -37.63 -39.24 -25.84
N LYS A 601 -38.94 -38.95 -25.79
CA LYS A 601 -39.56 -38.15 -24.70
C LYS A 601 -39.82 -38.99 -23.46
N GLU A 602 -40.53 -40.09 -23.65
CA GLU A 602 -40.91 -41.03 -22.60
C GLU A 602 -40.98 -42.45 -23.15
N VAL A 603 -40.67 -43.43 -22.30
CA VAL A 603 -40.84 -44.87 -22.57
C VAL A 603 -41.56 -45.47 -21.38
N THR A 604 -42.59 -46.27 -21.66
CA THR A 604 -43.33 -47.00 -20.61
C THR A 604 -43.23 -48.49 -20.86
N TYR A 605 -42.68 -49.22 -19.89
CA TYR A 605 -42.66 -50.68 -19.88
C TYR A 605 -43.82 -51.21 -19.04
N ARG A 606 -44.49 -52.25 -19.54
CA ARG A 606 -45.58 -52.94 -18.85
C ARG A 606 -45.19 -54.40 -18.66
N SER A 607 -45.41 -54.94 -17.46
CA SER A 607 -45.17 -56.35 -17.15
C SER A 607 -46.30 -56.92 -16.30
N THR A 608 -46.61 -58.20 -16.48
CA THR A 608 -47.60 -58.94 -15.67
C THR A 608 -47.09 -59.19 -14.24
N ASN A 609 -48.01 -59.14 -13.29
CA ASN A 609 -47.82 -59.54 -11.89
C ASN A 609 -48.15 -61.01 -11.65
N THR A 610 -48.82 -61.64 -12.61
CA THR A 610 -49.16 -63.06 -12.62
C THR A 610 -47.92 -63.91 -12.88
N LYS A 611 -47.76 -64.93 -12.06
CA LYS A 611 -46.64 -65.87 -12.09
C LYS A 611 -47.09 -67.16 -12.80
N GLU A 612 -46.39 -67.58 -13.85
CA GLU A 612 -46.67 -68.88 -14.47
C GLU A 612 -46.09 -70.05 -13.64
N PRO A 613 -46.72 -71.23 -13.66
CA PRO A 613 -46.22 -72.40 -12.93
C PRO A 613 -44.82 -72.81 -13.43
N GLY A 614 -43.80 -72.71 -12.57
CA GLY A 614 -42.40 -73.06 -12.87
C GLY A 614 -41.42 -71.89 -12.87
N GLU A 615 -41.90 -70.65 -12.91
CA GLU A 615 -41.04 -69.47 -12.78
C GLU A 615 -40.70 -69.17 -11.31
N ILE A 616 -39.56 -68.50 -11.05
CA ILE A 616 -39.13 -68.21 -9.67
C ILE A 616 -39.77 -66.91 -9.17
N ALA A 617 -39.86 -65.89 -10.02
CA ALA A 617 -40.41 -64.57 -9.71
C ALA A 617 -41.35 -64.09 -10.82
N ALA A 618 -42.35 -63.27 -10.47
CA ALA A 618 -43.21 -62.65 -11.48
C ALA A 618 -42.38 -61.74 -12.41
N PRO A 619 -42.72 -61.64 -13.70
CA PRO A 619 -42.03 -60.76 -14.65
C PRO A 619 -41.91 -59.30 -14.17
N SER A 620 -42.88 -58.80 -13.40
CA SER A 620 -42.84 -57.44 -12.81
C SER A 620 -41.71 -57.20 -11.80
N SER A 621 -41.06 -58.26 -11.29
CA SER A 621 -39.89 -58.16 -10.42
C SER A 621 -38.70 -57.45 -11.07
N ASN A 622 -38.54 -57.56 -12.40
CA ASN A 622 -37.50 -56.84 -13.13
C ASN A 622 -37.76 -55.33 -13.13
N LEU A 623 -39.02 -54.90 -13.33
CA LEU A 623 -39.39 -53.47 -13.29
C LEU A 623 -39.20 -52.87 -11.89
N ASN A 624 -39.59 -53.62 -10.85
CA ASN A 624 -39.38 -53.21 -9.44
C ASN A 624 -37.88 -53.03 -9.13
N THR A 625 -37.06 -53.98 -9.56
CA THR A 625 -35.61 -53.95 -9.35
C THR A 625 -34.98 -52.79 -10.11
N ALA A 626 -35.33 -52.61 -11.39
CA ALA A 626 -34.85 -51.51 -12.21
C ALA A 626 -35.22 -50.14 -11.61
N PHE A 627 -36.46 -49.93 -11.15
CA PHE A 627 -36.87 -48.68 -10.50
C PHE A 627 -36.01 -48.32 -9.29
N ARG A 628 -35.74 -49.30 -8.41
CA ARG A 628 -34.90 -49.10 -7.22
C ARG A 628 -33.46 -48.73 -7.61
N LEU A 629 -32.88 -49.48 -8.55
CA LEU A 629 -31.49 -49.29 -9.00
C LEU A 629 -31.30 -47.95 -9.72
N ILE A 630 -32.23 -47.56 -10.59
CA ILE A 630 -32.18 -46.27 -11.30
C ILE A 630 -32.25 -45.12 -10.29
N LYS A 631 -33.12 -45.20 -9.26
CA LYS A 631 -33.16 -44.18 -8.20
C LYS A 631 -31.87 -44.09 -7.39
N GLU A 632 -31.26 -45.22 -7.05
CA GLU A 632 -29.98 -45.27 -6.33
C GLU A 632 -28.86 -44.60 -7.13
N VAL A 633 -28.73 -44.97 -8.41
CA VAL A 633 -27.72 -44.41 -9.32
C VAL A 633 -27.99 -42.93 -9.61
N GLN A 634 -29.25 -42.52 -9.82
CA GLN A 634 -29.60 -41.10 -9.97
C GLN A 634 -29.20 -40.26 -8.75
N LYS A 635 -29.42 -40.77 -7.54
CA LYS A 635 -29.03 -40.06 -6.31
C LYS A 635 -27.51 -39.89 -6.24
N ARG A 636 -26.77 -40.98 -6.47
CA ARG A 636 -25.29 -40.98 -6.47
C ARG A 636 -24.72 -40.04 -7.55
N PHE A 637 -25.26 -40.10 -8.76
CA PHE A 637 -24.84 -39.25 -9.87
C PHE A 637 -25.10 -37.77 -9.61
N LYS A 638 -26.29 -37.41 -9.09
CA LYS A 638 -26.60 -36.02 -8.73
C LYS A 638 -25.69 -35.46 -7.64
N THR A 639 -25.34 -36.28 -6.63
CA THR A 639 -24.38 -35.89 -5.60
C THR A 639 -22.98 -35.69 -6.17
N ARG A 640 -22.51 -36.61 -7.03
CA ARG A 640 -21.18 -36.49 -7.65
C ARG A 640 -21.09 -35.34 -8.64
N GLU A 641 -22.12 -35.11 -9.47
CA GLU A 641 -22.17 -33.97 -10.41
C GLU A 641 -22.17 -32.64 -9.63
N ALA A 642 -22.87 -32.58 -8.48
CA ALA A 642 -22.82 -31.42 -7.61
C ALA A 642 -21.41 -31.20 -7.02
N GLU A 643 -20.74 -32.26 -6.53
CA GLU A 643 -19.38 -32.18 -6.00
C GLU A 643 -18.33 -31.85 -7.08
N GLU A 644 -18.46 -32.37 -8.29
CA GLU A 644 -17.55 -32.07 -9.43
C GLU A 644 -17.75 -30.64 -9.91
N ARG A 645 -19.00 -30.17 -10.05
CA ARG A 645 -19.31 -28.77 -10.37
C ARG A 645 -18.77 -27.83 -9.28
N GLU A 646 -18.81 -28.25 -8.02
CA GLU A 646 -18.14 -27.54 -6.94
C GLU A 646 -16.61 -27.60 -7.07
N LYS A 647 -15.98 -28.66 -7.55
CA LYS A 647 -14.51 -28.71 -7.70
C LYS A 647 -13.98 -28.00 -8.95
N GLU A 648 -14.75 -27.93 -10.03
CA GLU A 648 -14.31 -27.38 -11.33
C GLU A 648 -14.04 -25.86 -11.32
N ASP A 649 -14.74 -25.12 -10.45
CA ASP A 649 -14.58 -23.67 -10.29
C ASP A 649 -13.43 -23.28 -9.31
N LEU A 650 -12.67 -24.26 -8.83
CA LEU A 650 -11.58 -24.03 -7.88
C LEU A 650 -10.27 -23.76 -8.63
N VAL A 651 -9.82 -22.51 -8.61
CA VAL A 651 -8.48 -22.13 -9.06
C VAL A 651 -7.45 -22.88 -8.20
N LYS A 652 -6.53 -23.61 -8.83
CA LYS A 652 -5.42 -24.27 -8.10
C LYS A 652 -4.55 -23.19 -7.47
N GLN A 653 -4.48 -23.19 -6.14
CA GLN A 653 -3.62 -22.29 -5.38
C GLN A 653 -2.22 -22.88 -5.20
N ASP A 654 -1.25 -21.99 -5.00
CA ASP A 654 0.12 -22.38 -4.67
C ASP A 654 0.20 -23.03 -3.28
N THR A 655 1.30 -23.72 -2.99
CA THR A 655 1.52 -24.31 -1.67
C THR A 655 2.11 -23.30 -0.68
N LEU A 656 1.62 -23.29 0.55
CA LEU A 656 2.17 -22.45 1.62
C LEU A 656 3.63 -22.84 1.95
N VAL A 657 4.51 -21.84 1.97
CA VAL A 657 5.93 -21.96 2.32
C VAL A 657 6.10 -21.66 3.80
N MET A 658 6.41 -22.71 4.57
CA MET A 658 6.60 -22.61 6.02
C MET A 658 7.93 -21.92 6.34
N SER A 659 7.89 -20.87 7.15
CA SER A 659 9.09 -20.26 7.74
C SER A 659 9.60 -21.12 8.90
N GLN A 660 10.89 -21.48 8.90
CA GLN A 660 11.53 -22.28 9.96
C GLN A 660 11.94 -21.45 11.19
N ASN A 661 11.73 -20.12 11.17
CA ASN A 661 12.13 -19.23 12.26
C ASN A 661 11.15 -19.28 13.44
N LYS A 662 11.67 -19.44 14.67
CA LYS A 662 10.89 -19.40 15.93
C LYS A 662 10.29 -18.03 16.26
N GLY A 663 10.59 -16.99 15.49
CA GLY A 663 10.13 -15.60 15.70
C GLY A 663 8.90 -15.17 14.90
N ASN A 664 8.23 -16.08 14.18
CA ASN A 664 7.07 -15.75 13.35
C ASN A 664 5.90 -15.19 14.22
N PRO A 665 5.17 -14.16 13.74
CA PRO A 665 3.99 -13.66 14.43
C PRO A 665 2.96 -14.77 14.61
N LYS A 666 2.48 -14.95 15.84
CA LYS A 666 1.51 -15.98 16.21
C LYS A 666 0.46 -15.42 17.16
N LEU A 667 -0.81 -15.67 16.84
CA LEU A 667 -1.94 -15.49 17.75
C LEU A 667 -2.46 -16.86 18.20
N LYS A 668 -2.78 -16.97 19.49
CA LYS A 668 -3.31 -18.20 20.11
C LYS A 668 -4.75 -17.96 20.58
N ASP A 669 -5.43 -19.04 20.91
CA ASP A 669 -6.77 -19.05 21.52
C ASP A 669 -7.82 -18.35 20.64
N LEU A 670 -7.72 -18.60 19.33
CA LEU A 670 -8.63 -18.10 18.32
C LEU A 670 -9.66 -19.17 17.94
N TYR A 671 -10.91 -18.77 17.77
CA TYR A 671 -11.92 -19.53 17.07
C TYR A 671 -11.91 -19.19 15.58
N ILE A 672 -12.36 -20.11 14.73
CA ILE A 672 -12.46 -19.91 13.28
C ILE A 672 -13.92 -19.96 12.82
N ARG A 673 -14.33 -19.02 11.97
CA ARG A 673 -15.59 -19.04 11.22
C ARG A 673 -15.31 -19.03 9.72
N PRO A 674 -15.97 -19.88 8.92
CA PRO A 674 -16.85 -21.00 9.32
C PRO A 674 -16.14 -22.10 10.12
N ASN A 675 -16.89 -22.84 10.92
CA ASN A 675 -16.32 -23.93 11.73
C ASN A 675 -15.80 -25.07 10.84
N ILE A 676 -14.59 -25.55 11.10
CA ILE A 676 -13.99 -26.71 10.41
C ILE A 676 -14.78 -28.01 10.71
N VAL A 677 -15.29 -28.12 11.95
CA VAL A 677 -16.02 -29.28 12.47
C VAL A 677 -17.27 -28.81 13.21
N SER A 678 -18.22 -29.70 13.48
CA SER A 678 -19.49 -29.34 14.14
C SER A 678 -19.31 -28.70 15.54
N LYS A 679 -18.23 -29.04 16.24
CA LYS A 679 -17.88 -28.47 17.55
C LYS A 679 -16.89 -27.31 17.38
N ARG A 680 -17.16 -26.18 18.04
CA ARG A 680 -16.21 -25.05 18.13
C ARG A 680 -14.93 -25.52 18.83
N MET A 681 -13.78 -25.19 18.26
CA MET A 681 -12.47 -25.51 18.81
C MET A 681 -11.57 -24.30 18.65
N THR A 682 -10.73 -24.07 19.66
CA THR A 682 -9.68 -23.07 19.58
C THR A 682 -8.51 -23.56 18.74
N GLY A 683 -7.68 -22.61 18.31
CA GLY A 683 -6.46 -22.88 17.57
C GLY A 683 -5.54 -21.68 17.59
N SER A 684 -4.49 -21.76 16.78
CA SER A 684 -3.51 -20.68 16.63
C SER A 684 -3.28 -20.32 15.17
N LEU A 685 -3.22 -19.03 14.89
CA LEU A 685 -2.92 -18.45 13.59
C LEU A 685 -1.45 -18.01 13.56
N GLU A 686 -0.69 -18.55 12.60
CA GLU A 686 0.72 -18.23 12.39
C GLU A 686 0.93 -17.59 11.02
N ALA A 687 1.75 -16.55 10.95
CA ALA A 687 2.13 -15.90 9.69
C ALA A 687 3.46 -16.50 9.16
N HIS A 688 3.51 -16.81 7.87
CA HIS A 688 4.66 -17.41 7.18
C HIS A 688 5.07 -16.59 5.95
N VAL A 689 5.94 -17.13 5.08
CA VAL A 689 6.57 -16.36 3.98
C VAL A 689 5.54 -15.86 2.96
N ASN A 690 4.57 -16.70 2.60
CA ASN A 690 3.59 -16.40 1.54
C ASN A 690 2.13 -16.57 1.98
N GLY A 691 1.85 -16.70 3.28
CA GLY A 691 0.49 -16.87 3.78
C GLY A 691 0.40 -17.10 5.29
N PHE A 692 -0.83 -17.29 5.76
CA PHE A 692 -1.17 -17.68 7.13
C PHE A 692 -1.49 -19.17 7.21
N ARG A 693 -1.16 -19.78 8.34
CA ARG A 693 -1.62 -21.12 8.72
C ARG A 693 -2.36 -21.07 10.04
N TYR A 694 -3.62 -21.46 10.02
CA TYR A 694 -4.36 -21.77 11.23
C TYR A 694 -4.22 -23.25 11.55
N THR A 695 -3.86 -23.56 12.79
CA THR A 695 -3.81 -24.94 13.31
C THR A 695 -4.75 -25.05 14.51
N SER A 696 -5.77 -25.89 14.40
CA SER A 696 -6.66 -26.23 15.52
C SER A 696 -5.95 -27.11 16.55
N VAL A 697 -6.42 -27.13 17.80
CA VAL A 697 -5.96 -28.06 18.84
C VAL A 697 -6.03 -29.54 18.43
N ARG A 698 -6.91 -29.91 17.49
CA ARG A 698 -7.01 -31.29 16.94
C ARG A 698 -5.97 -31.59 15.84
N GLY A 699 -5.24 -30.57 15.37
CA GLY A 699 -4.29 -30.68 14.27
C GLY A 699 -4.88 -30.42 12.88
N ASP A 700 -6.15 -30.01 12.77
CA ASP A 700 -6.72 -29.55 11.50
C ASP A 700 -6.03 -28.24 11.06
N LYS A 701 -5.65 -28.15 9.78
CA LYS A 701 -4.90 -27.02 9.23
C LYS A 701 -5.71 -26.30 8.15
N VAL A 702 -5.71 -24.97 8.19
CA VAL A 702 -6.29 -24.11 7.14
C VAL A 702 -5.23 -23.10 6.72
N ASP A 703 -4.90 -23.11 5.43
CA ASP A 703 -3.88 -22.25 4.84
C ASP A 703 -4.54 -21.14 4.02
N ILE A 704 -4.08 -19.90 4.22
CA ILE A 704 -4.57 -18.71 3.51
C ILE A 704 -3.37 -17.97 2.93
N LEU A 705 -3.22 -17.99 1.60
CA LEU A 705 -2.10 -17.32 0.93
C LEU A 705 -2.33 -15.81 0.82
N TYR A 706 -1.24 -15.03 0.90
CA TYR A 706 -1.31 -13.56 0.79
C TYR A 706 -1.83 -13.10 -0.58
N ASN A 707 -1.47 -13.78 -1.66
CA ASN A 707 -1.92 -13.43 -3.02
C ASN A 707 -3.45 -13.54 -3.20
N ASN A 708 -4.10 -14.42 -2.43
CA ASN A 708 -5.53 -14.71 -2.52
C ASN A 708 -6.37 -13.84 -1.58
N ILE A 709 -5.76 -13.07 -0.67
CA ILE A 709 -6.49 -12.13 0.18
C ILE A 709 -6.84 -10.90 -0.67
N LYS A 710 -8.13 -10.54 -0.71
CA LYS A 710 -8.61 -9.30 -1.33
C LYS A 710 -8.60 -8.16 -0.32
N SER A 711 -9.14 -8.40 0.87
CA SER A 711 -9.20 -7.44 1.96
C SER A 711 -9.01 -8.17 3.29
N ALA A 712 -8.24 -7.57 4.19
CA ALA A 712 -8.07 -8.03 5.56
C ALA A 712 -8.58 -6.95 6.51
N PHE A 713 -9.36 -7.34 7.51
CA PHE A 713 -9.94 -6.42 8.48
C PHE A 713 -9.55 -6.80 9.90
N PHE A 714 -9.28 -5.80 10.71
CA PHE A 714 -9.11 -5.93 12.16
C PHE A 714 -10.18 -5.11 12.87
N GLN A 715 -11.06 -5.80 13.61
CA GLN A 715 -12.11 -5.15 14.40
C GLN A 715 -11.83 -5.34 15.90
N PRO A 716 -11.60 -4.24 16.64
CA PRO A 716 -11.38 -4.27 18.08
C PRO A 716 -12.68 -4.56 18.85
N CYS A 717 -12.57 -4.98 20.11
CA CYS A 717 -13.70 -5.21 21.02
C CYS A 717 -14.29 -3.92 21.65
N ASP A 718 -14.27 -2.82 20.89
CA ASP A 718 -14.78 -1.50 21.34
C ASP A 718 -16.30 -1.43 21.07
N GLY A 719 -17.11 -1.67 22.11
CA GLY A 719 -18.57 -1.76 21.98
C GLY A 719 -19.09 -3.08 21.40
N GLU A 720 -18.22 -4.08 21.25
CA GLU A 720 -18.54 -5.43 20.75
C GLU A 720 -18.02 -6.50 21.72
N MET A 721 -18.71 -7.65 21.77
CA MET A 721 -18.33 -8.78 22.64
C MET A 721 -17.19 -9.64 22.06
N ILE A 722 -16.74 -9.36 20.84
CA ILE A 722 -15.71 -10.13 20.15
C ILE A 722 -14.62 -9.21 19.59
N ILE A 723 -13.38 -9.70 19.62
CA ILE A 723 -12.25 -9.16 18.86
C ILE A 723 -11.95 -10.12 17.71
N LEU A 724 -11.75 -9.61 16.50
CA LEU A 724 -11.65 -10.47 15.32
C LEU A 724 -10.70 -9.94 14.24
N LEU A 725 -10.19 -10.89 13.45
CA LEU A 725 -9.53 -10.70 12.17
C LEU A 725 -10.38 -11.36 11.08
N HIS A 726 -10.72 -10.61 10.04
CA HIS A 726 -11.52 -11.11 8.92
C HIS A 726 -10.72 -11.05 7.62
N PHE A 727 -10.74 -12.13 6.85
CA PHE A 727 -10.12 -12.21 5.53
C PHE A 727 -11.20 -12.46 4.48
N HIS A 728 -11.34 -11.50 3.57
CA HIS A 728 -12.16 -11.63 2.37
C HIS A 728 -11.25 -12.04 1.20
N LEU A 729 -11.54 -13.17 0.55
CA LEU A 729 -10.66 -13.78 -0.44
C LEU A 729 -11.09 -13.46 -1.88
N LYS A 730 -10.13 -13.45 -2.81
CA LYS A 730 -10.38 -13.31 -4.26
C LYS A 730 -11.02 -14.58 -4.82
N HIS A 731 -10.48 -15.74 -4.42
CA HIS A 731 -11.01 -17.04 -4.77
C HIS A 731 -11.37 -17.81 -3.51
N ALA A 732 -12.53 -18.46 -3.52
CA ALA A 732 -13.00 -19.25 -2.39
C ALA A 732 -12.06 -20.44 -2.13
N ILE A 733 -11.74 -20.67 -0.86
CA ILE A 733 -10.96 -21.82 -0.42
C ILE A 733 -11.89 -22.92 0.10
N MET A 734 -11.43 -24.16 0.02
CA MET A 734 -12.15 -25.30 0.57
C MET A 734 -11.52 -25.76 1.88
N PHE A 735 -12.28 -25.63 2.96
CA PHE A 735 -12.01 -26.36 4.20
C PHE A 735 -13.36 -26.83 4.78
N GLY A 736 -13.41 -28.07 5.25
CA GLY A 736 -14.68 -28.77 5.54
C GLY A 736 -15.33 -29.34 4.28
N LYS A 737 -16.63 -29.09 4.09
CA LYS A 737 -17.44 -29.60 2.94
C LYS A 737 -17.98 -28.51 2.01
N LYS A 738 -17.68 -27.24 2.28
CA LYS A 738 -18.22 -26.09 1.53
C LYS A 738 -17.08 -25.16 1.12
N LYS A 739 -17.31 -24.41 0.04
CA LYS A 739 -16.44 -23.30 -0.36
C LYS A 739 -16.71 -22.09 0.52
N HIS A 740 -15.64 -21.42 0.92
CA HIS A 740 -15.71 -20.23 1.74
C HIS A 740 -14.87 -19.12 1.11
N LEU A 741 -15.53 -18.00 0.82
CA LEU A 741 -14.89 -16.76 0.36
C LEU A 741 -14.39 -15.93 1.54
N ASP A 742 -15.07 -16.04 2.67
CA ASP A 742 -14.79 -15.31 3.89
C ASP A 742 -14.29 -16.25 4.98
N VAL A 743 -13.22 -15.85 5.65
CA VAL A 743 -12.63 -16.58 6.77
C VAL A 743 -12.34 -15.61 7.90
N GLN A 744 -12.83 -15.92 9.09
CA GLN A 744 -12.74 -15.06 10.24
C GLN A 744 -12.10 -15.81 11.42
N PHE A 745 -11.21 -15.12 12.13
CA PHE A 745 -10.59 -15.59 13.37
C PHE A 745 -10.95 -14.65 14.50
N TYR A 746 -11.50 -15.16 15.60
CA TYR A 746 -12.04 -14.30 16.65
C TYR A 746 -11.88 -14.89 18.05
N THR A 747 -11.95 -14.02 19.06
CA THR A 747 -11.98 -14.38 20.49
C THR A 747 -13.14 -13.62 21.15
N GLU A 748 -13.90 -14.32 21.99
CA GLU A 748 -15.03 -13.75 22.76
C GLU A 748 -14.51 -13.14 24.08
N VAL A 749 -14.98 -11.94 24.39
CA VAL A 749 -14.66 -11.16 25.58
C VAL A 749 -15.96 -11.04 26.39
N GLY A 750 -16.15 -11.90 27.40
CA GLY A 750 -17.32 -11.81 28.28
C GLY A 750 -17.88 -13.11 28.84
N GLU A 751 -17.31 -14.28 28.55
CA GLU A 751 -17.89 -15.59 28.96
C GLU A 751 -17.11 -16.29 30.08
N ILE A 752 -16.53 -15.55 31.03
CA ILE A 752 -15.81 -16.14 32.19
C ILE A 752 -16.64 -16.06 33.50
N THR A 753 -17.78 -15.37 33.55
CA THR A 753 -18.49 -15.11 34.82
C THR A 753 -19.91 -15.68 34.96
N THR A 754 -20.42 -16.48 34.02
CA THR A 754 -21.80 -17.00 34.10
C THR A 754 -21.91 -18.50 34.42
N ASP A 755 -21.11 -19.02 35.36
CA ASP A 755 -21.53 -20.19 36.16
C ASP A 755 -22.38 -19.68 37.35
N LEU A 756 -23.50 -19.04 37.02
CA LEU A 756 -24.49 -18.47 37.94
C LEU A 756 -25.35 -19.58 38.56
N GLY A 757 -24.73 -20.42 39.39
CA GLY A 757 -25.39 -21.56 40.02
C GLY A 757 -25.40 -21.60 41.54
N LYS A 758 -24.49 -20.92 42.27
CA LYS A 758 -24.28 -21.28 43.70
C LYS A 758 -23.93 -20.23 44.74
N HIS A 759 -23.89 -18.92 44.46
CA HIS A 759 -23.65 -17.94 45.52
C HIS A 759 -24.59 -16.73 45.42
N GLN A 760 -25.71 -16.81 46.16
CA GLN A 760 -26.41 -15.62 46.65
C GLN A 760 -25.51 -14.93 47.67
N HIS A 761 -25.38 -13.60 47.57
CA HIS A 761 -24.46 -12.70 48.28
C HIS A 761 -23.18 -12.36 47.50
N MET A 762 -23.34 -11.66 46.37
CA MET A 762 -22.26 -10.94 45.70
C MET A 762 -22.16 -9.54 46.34
N HIS A 763 -20.98 -9.17 46.83
CA HIS A 763 -20.69 -7.84 47.37
C HIS A 763 -20.30 -6.90 46.22
N ASP A 764 -20.66 -5.61 46.30
CA ASP A 764 -20.26 -4.55 45.34
C ASP A 764 -18.75 -4.49 45.05
N ARG A 765 -17.92 -5.06 45.95
CA ARG A 765 -16.46 -5.13 45.82
C ARG A 765 -15.98 -6.20 44.83
N ASP A 766 -16.73 -7.28 44.65
CA ASP A 766 -16.43 -8.34 43.67
C ASP A 766 -16.89 -7.94 42.26
N ASP A 767 -17.97 -7.18 42.15
CA ASP A 767 -18.44 -6.63 40.87
C ASP A 767 -17.43 -5.62 40.28
N LEU A 768 -16.86 -4.75 41.13
CA LEU A 768 -15.84 -3.80 40.70
C LEU A 768 -14.52 -4.50 40.30
N ALA A 769 -14.16 -5.60 40.96
CA ALA A 769 -12.99 -6.40 40.62
C ALA A 769 -13.20 -7.19 39.31
N ALA A 770 -14.40 -7.73 39.09
CA ALA A 770 -14.77 -8.40 37.85
C ALA A 770 -14.77 -7.43 36.65
N GLU A 771 -15.32 -6.23 36.83
CA GLU A 771 -15.31 -5.19 35.79
C GLU A 771 -13.88 -4.75 35.45
N GLN A 772 -13.01 -4.59 36.46
CA GLN A 772 -11.61 -4.23 36.24
C GLN A 772 -10.84 -5.35 35.52
N ALA A 773 -11.05 -6.61 35.89
CA ALA A 773 -10.46 -7.76 35.20
C ALA A 773 -10.92 -7.88 33.74
N GLU A 774 -12.18 -7.54 33.45
CA GLU A 774 -12.69 -7.50 32.08
C GLU A 774 -12.04 -6.39 31.25
N ARG A 775 -11.89 -5.18 31.82
CA ARG A 775 -11.19 -4.06 31.16
C ARG A 775 -9.72 -4.39 30.88
N GLU A 776 -9.02 -5.02 31.83
CA GLU A 776 -7.64 -5.47 31.65
C GLU A 776 -7.52 -6.55 30.56
N LEU A 777 -8.45 -7.50 30.51
CA LEU A 777 -8.49 -8.53 29.47
C LEU A 777 -8.75 -7.93 28.09
N ARG A 778 -9.69 -6.99 27.96
CA ARG A 778 -9.97 -6.22 26.73
C ARG A 778 -8.69 -5.51 26.24
N HIS A 779 -8.02 -4.78 27.14
CA HIS A 779 -6.79 -4.06 26.79
C HIS A 779 -5.67 -5.01 26.35
N LYS A 780 -5.50 -6.14 27.04
CA LYS A 780 -4.49 -7.15 26.71
C LYS A 780 -4.74 -7.80 25.36
N LEU A 781 -5.98 -8.17 25.05
CA LEU A 781 -6.37 -8.74 23.76
C LEU A 781 -6.21 -7.73 22.63
N LYS A 782 -6.66 -6.48 22.82
CA LYS A 782 -6.49 -5.39 21.84
C LYS A 782 -5.01 -5.16 21.52
N THR A 783 -4.15 -5.12 22.54
CA THR A 783 -2.70 -4.97 22.37
C THR A 783 -2.08 -6.15 21.62
N ALA A 784 -2.51 -7.39 21.94
CA ALA A 784 -1.99 -8.59 21.29
C ALA A 784 -2.36 -8.67 19.80
N PHE A 785 -3.62 -8.41 19.46
CA PHE A 785 -4.08 -8.39 18.07
C PHE A 785 -3.44 -7.24 17.28
N LYS A 786 -3.36 -6.04 17.85
CA LYS A 786 -2.70 -4.90 17.22
C LYS A 786 -1.21 -5.18 16.94
N SER A 787 -0.49 -5.70 17.94
CA SER A 787 0.92 -6.11 17.76
C SER A 787 1.09 -7.20 16.71
N PHE A 788 0.14 -8.13 16.60
CA PHE A 788 0.17 -9.14 15.54
C PHE A 788 -0.01 -8.51 14.16
N CYS A 789 -1.01 -7.63 13.97
CA CYS A 789 -1.25 -6.93 12.71
C CYS A 789 0.00 -6.14 12.28
N GLU A 790 0.55 -5.31 13.17
CA GLU A 790 1.76 -4.51 12.90
C GLU A 790 2.97 -5.37 12.50
N LYS A 791 3.19 -6.50 13.19
CA LYS A 791 4.29 -7.42 12.85
C LYS A 791 4.08 -8.10 11.50
N VAL A 792 2.84 -8.44 11.15
CA VAL A 792 2.51 -9.05 9.86
C VAL A 792 2.67 -8.04 8.73
N GLU A 793 2.19 -6.81 8.90
CA GLU A 793 2.35 -5.71 7.93
C GLU A 793 3.84 -5.41 7.69
N MET A 794 4.65 -5.38 8.75
CA MET A 794 6.10 -5.21 8.65
C MET A 794 6.77 -6.39 7.93
N MET A 795 6.40 -7.63 8.28
CA MET A 795 6.98 -8.85 7.68
C MET A 795 6.65 -8.96 6.19
N THR A 796 5.43 -8.59 5.80
CA THR A 796 4.93 -8.65 4.42
C THR A 796 5.31 -7.43 3.58
N LYS A 797 6.08 -6.47 4.13
CA LYS A 797 6.41 -5.19 3.48
C LYS A 797 5.15 -4.48 2.95
N GLN A 798 4.08 -4.48 3.74
CA GLN A 798 2.77 -3.89 3.41
C GLN A 798 2.04 -4.54 2.22
N GLN A 799 2.34 -5.80 1.88
CA GLN A 799 1.53 -6.55 0.90
C GLN A 799 0.11 -6.84 1.42
N ILE A 800 -0.04 -7.01 2.74
CA ILE A 800 -1.32 -7.15 3.44
C ILE A 800 -1.43 -5.96 4.39
N GLU A 801 -2.52 -5.20 4.30
CA GLU A 801 -2.88 -4.09 5.21
C GLU A 801 -4.19 -4.48 5.92
N PHE A 802 -4.24 -4.33 7.24
CA PHE A 802 -5.45 -4.60 8.02
C PHE A 802 -6.26 -3.31 8.17
N ASP A 803 -7.44 -3.28 7.56
CA ASP A 803 -8.36 -2.13 7.66
C ASP A 803 -9.23 -2.25 8.92
N THR A 804 -9.50 -1.12 9.59
CA THR A 804 -10.31 -1.09 10.82
C THR A 804 -11.62 -0.35 10.57
N PRO A 805 -12.79 -0.95 10.84
CA PRO A 805 -14.07 -0.29 10.63
C PRO A 805 -14.26 0.94 11.53
N PHE A 806 -14.73 2.03 10.95
CA PHE A 806 -15.07 3.27 11.65
C PHE A 806 -16.46 3.12 12.29
N ARG A 807 -16.49 2.89 13.61
CA ARG A 807 -17.75 2.71 14.36
C ARG A 807 -18.61 3.98 14.38
N GLU A 808 -17.99 5.15 14.49
CA GLU A 808 -18.68 6.46 14.53
C GLU A 808 -19.44 6.78 13.24
N LEU A 809 -18.96 6.26 12.10
CA LEU A 809 -19.64 6.40 10.81
C LEU A 809 -20.66 5.28 10.56
N GLY A 810 -20.82 4.35 11.51
CA GLY A 810 -21.69 3.20 11.35
C GLY A 810 -23.18 3.57 11.36
N PHE A 811 -23.97 2.84 10.59
CA PHE A 811 -25.42 3.02 10.53
C PHE A 811 -26.14 1.67 10.57
N PRO A 812 -27.33 1.59 11.19
CA PRO A 812 -28.10 0.36 11.22
C PRO A 812 -28.73 0.07 9.85
N GLY A 813 -28.67 -1.19 9.43
CA GLY A 813 -29.31 -1.66 8.20
C GLY A 813 -29.44 -3.18 8.16
N ALA A 814 -30.31 -3.69 7.30
CA ALA A 814 -30.58 -5.11 7.16
C ALA A 814 -30.07 -5.66 5.82
N PRO A 815 -28.78 -6.05 5.72
CA PRO A 815 -28.22 -6.70 4.52
C PRO A 815 -28.78 -8.11 4.31
N PHE A 816 -29.19 -8.77 5.40
CA PHE A 816 -29.76 -10.12 5.39
C PHE A 816 -31.16 -10.13 6.04
N ARG A 817 -31.33 -10.86 7.16
CA ARG A 817 -32.63 -10.99 7.86
C ARG A 817 -32.71 -10.17 9.15
N SER A 818 -31.58 -9.79 9.72
CA SER A 818 -31.46 -8.98 10.93
C SER A 818 -30.99 -7.58 10.57
N THR A 819 -31.42 -6.60 11.37
CA THR A 819 -30.81 -5.27 11.38
C THR A 819 -29.48 -5.38 12.13
N VAL A 820 -28.40 -4.98 11.47
CA VAL A 820 -27.04 -5.00 11.99
C VAL A 820 -26.41 -3.62 11.83
N LEU A 821 -25.38 -3.33 12.63
CA LEU A 821 -24.58 -2.12 12.45
C LEU A 821 -23.65 -2.32 11.27
N LEU A 822 -23.86 -1.57 10.19
CA LEU A 822 -22.96 -1.53 9.04
C LEU A 822 -21.91 -0.46 9.29
N GLN A 823 -20.64 -0.83 9.17
CA GLN A 823 -19.52 0.05 9.48
C GLN A 823 -18.70 0.29 8.21
N PRO A 824 -18.56 1.56 7.80
CA PRO A 824 -17.58 1.95 6.80
C PRO A 824 -16.13 1.62 7.21
N THR A 825 -15.30 1.32 6.22
CA THR A 825 -13.84 1.20 6.34
C THR A 825 -13.21 2.12 5.28
N SER A 826 -11.88 2.12 5.14
CA SER A 826 -11.20 3.01 4.18
C SER A 826 -11.57 2.77 2.70
N GLY A 827 -12.12 1.60 2.37
CA GLY A 827 -12.55 1.27 1.01
C GLY A 827 -13.66 0.23 0.89
N SER A 828 -14.29 -0.17 2.00
CA SER A 828 -15.37 -1.16 2.01
C SER A 828 -16.47 -0.82 3.02
N LEU A 829 -17.69 -1.30 2.79
CA LEU A 829 -18.76 -1.34 3.78
C LEU A 829 -18.84 -2.75 4.36
N VAL A 830 -18.75 -2.88 5.70
CA VAL A 830 -18.67 -4.19 6.33
C VAL A 830 -19.62 -4.35 7.53
N ASN A 831 -20.05 -5.59 7.75
CA ASN A 831 -20.49 -6.10 9.05
C ASN A 831 -19.77 -7.43 9.28
N LEU A 832 -18.92 -7.47 10.32
CA LEU A 832 -18.12 -8.65 10.65
C LEU A 832 -18.55 -9.29 11.97
N THR A 833 -19.40 -8.63 12.77
CA THR A 833 -19.82 -9.15 14.07
C THR A 833 -20.74 -10.37 13.93
N GLU A 834 -21.69 -10.33 12.98
CA GLU A 834 -22.62 -11.41 12.71
C GLU A 834 -22.15 -12.31 11.55
N TRP A 835 -22.58 -13.58 11.57
CA TRP A 835 -22.32 -14.54 10.50
C TRP A 835 -23.65 -14.94 9.84
N PRO A 836 -23.79 -14.86 8.49
CA PRO A 836 -22.76 -14.56 7.50
C PRO A 836 -22.29 -13.09 7.51
N PRO A 837 -21.01 -12.84 7.23
CA PRO A 837 -20.46 -11.50 7.19
C PRO A 837 -21.00 -10.76 5.95
N PHE A 838 -21.08 -9.45 6.04
CA PHE A 838 -21.39 -8.59 4.91
C PHE A 838 -20.13 -7.79 4.57
N VAL A 839 -19.63 -7.91 3.34
CA VAL A 839 -18.45 -7.19 2.87
C VAL A 839 -18.71 -6.70 1.45
N ILE A 840 -18.69 -5.39 1.25
CA ILE A 840 -18.78 -4.76 -0.07
C ILE A 840 -17.57 -3.86 -0.25
N THR A 841 -16.70 -4.19 -1.22
CA THR A 841 -15.61 -3.32 -1.63
C THR A 841 -16.13 -2.23 -2.55
N LEU A 842 -15.93 -0.96 -2.19
CA LEU A 842 -16.44 0.20 -2.95
C LEU A 842 -15.82 0.28 -4.36
N GLU A 843 -14.59 -0.23 -4.53
CA GLU A 843 -13.95 -0.31 -5.85
C GLU A 843 -14.70 -1.21 -6.85
N ASP A 844 -15.47 -2.20 -6.39
CA ASP A 844 -16.25 -3.08 -7.26
C ASP A 844 -17.63 -2.49 -7.59
N VAL A 845 -18.06 -1.47 -6.86
CA VAL A 845 -19.38 -0.84 -7.01
C VAL A 845 -19.35 0.13 -8.19
N GLU A 846 -20.39 0.09 -9.00
CA GLU A 846 -20.60 0.99 -10.13
C GLU A 846 -21.62 2.09 -9.78
N LEU A 847 -22.73 1.70 -9.16
CA LEU A 847 -23.81 2.62 -8.78
C LEU A 847 -24.39 2.18 -7.44
N VAL A 848 -24.71 3.14 -6.59
CA VAL A 848 -25.56 2.93 -5.42
C VAL A 848 -26.91 3.59 -5.68
N HIS A 849 -27.98 2.82 -5.54
CA HIS A 849 -29.35 3.30 -5.72
C HIS A 849 -30.10 3.30 -4.40
N PHE A 850 -30.73 4.42 -4.05
CA PHE A 850 -31.59 4.51 -2.88
C PHE A 850 -33.05 4.33 -3.30
N GLU A 851 -33.68 3.27 -2.78
CA GLU A 851 -35.10 3.01 -3.00
C GLU A 851 -35.92 3.46 -1.79
N ARG A 852 -37.21 3.73 -2.03
CA ARG A 852 -38.19 4.06 -0.98
C ARG A 852 -37.85 5.35 -0.19
N VAL A 853 -37.10 6.27 -0.79
CA VAL A 853 -36.85 7.60 -0.22
C VAL A 853 -38.10 8.47 -0.41
N GLN A 854 -38.99 8.46 0.59
CA GLN A 854 -40.21 9.29 0.62
C GLN A 854 -40.39 9.87 2.02
N PHE A 855 -40.84 11.13 2.12
CA PHE A 855 -41.02 11.84 3.40
C PHE A 855 -41.96 11.14 4.41
N HIS A 856 -42.84 10.25 3.94
CA HIS A 856 -43.81 9.53 4.80
C HIS A 856 -43.28 8.20 5.33
N LEU A 857 -42.17 7.69 4.79
CA LEU A 857 -41.59 6.41 5.18
C LEU A 857 -40.54 6.65 6.26
N ARG A 858 -40.48 5.77 7.27
CA ARG A 858 -39.48 5.87 8.35
C ARG A 858 -38.10 5.34 7.93
N ASN A 859 -38.07 4.46 6.94
CA ASN A 859 -36.87 3.78 6.46
C ASN A 859 -36.78 3.82 4.94
N PHE A 860 -35.55 3.82 4.41
CA PHE A 860 -35.24 3.64 2.99
C PHE A 860 -34.37 2.39 2.79
N ASP A 861 -34.18 1.98 1.53
CA ASP A 861 -33.28 0.89 1.16
C ASP A 861 -32.13 1.40 0.30
N MET A 862 -31.01 0.68 0.36
CA MET A 862 -29.81 0.97 -0.42
C MET A 862 -29.40 -0.26 -1.23
N ILE A 863 -29.20 -0.08 -2.53
CA ILE A 863 -28.85 -1.15 -3.48
C ILE A 863 -27.49 -0.85 -4.08
N PHE A 864 -26.56 -1.79 -3.96
CA PHE A 864 -25.26 -1.77 -4.61
C PHE A 864 -25.31 -2.53 -5.93
N VAL A 865 -25.01 -1.81 -7.01
CA VAL A 865 -24.86 -2.37 -8.36
C VAL A 865 -23.37 -2.48 -8.66
N PHE A 866 -22.90 -3.69 -8.95
CA PHE A 866 -21.48 -3.96 -9.19
C PHE A 866 -21.08 -3.70 -10.64
N LYS A 867 -19.78 -3.42 -10.85
CA LYS A 867 -19.15 -3.27 -12.17
C LYS A 867 -19.23 -4.55 -13.01
N ASN A 868 -19.30 -5.71 -12.36
CA ASN A 868 -19.59 -6.97 -13.01
C ASN A 868 -21.09 -7.24 -13.00
N TYR A 869 -21.78 -7.01 -14.12
CA TYR A 869 -23.22 -7.22 -14.23
C TYR A 869 -23.68 -8.69 -14.13
N GLN A 870 -22.75 -9.67 -14.18
CA GLN A 870 -23.08 -11.07 -13.87
C GLN A 870 -23.21 -11.31 -12.36
N GLN A 871 -22.65 -10.44 -11.53
CA GLN A 871 -22.76 -10.52 -10.09
C GLN A 871 -24.14 -10.02 -9.65
N LYS A 872 -24.78 -10.77 -8.75
CA LYS A 872 -26.06 -10.37 -8.16
C LYS A 872 -25.88 -9.08 -7.34
N ILE A 873 -26.80 -8.14 -7.48
CA ILE A 873 -26.86 -6.91 -6.67
C ILE A 873 -26.90 -7.24 -5.18
N ALA A 874 -26.31 -6.37 -4.37
CA ALA A 874 -26.40 -6.45 -2.91
C ALA A 874 -27.37 -5.37 -2.40
N MET A 875 -28.23 -5.72 -1.45
CA MET A 875 -29.27 -4.83 -0.93
C MET A 875 -29.12 -4.72 0.58
N VAL A 876 -29.25 -3.50 1.09
CA VAL A 876 -29.35 -3.19 2.52
C VAL A 876 -30.70 -2.55 2.73
N ASN A 877 -31.56 -3.24 3.48
CA ASN A 877 -32.92 -2.80 3.73
C ASN A 877 -33.04 -2.05 5.05
N ALA A 878 -34.15 -1.34 5.21
CA ALA A 878 -34.59 -0.79 6.50
C ALA A 878 -33.57 0.15 7.18
N ILE A 879 -32.91 1.01 6.40
CA ILE A 879 -32.04 2.06 6.92
C ILE A 879 -32.91 3.23 7.40
N PRO A 880 -32.74 3.75 8.63
CA PRO A 880 -33.52 4.87 9.14
C PRO A 880 -33.36 6.14 8.29
N MET A 881 -34.46 6.85 8.02
CA MET A 881 -34.46 8.06 7.18
C MET A 881 -33.62 9.22 7.74
N ASN A 882 -33.46 9.32 9.06
CA ASN A 882 -32.58 10.31 9.68
C ASN A 882 -31.09 10.07 9.33
N MET A 883 -30.72 8.85 8.94
CA MET A 883 -29.36 8.51 8.50
C MET A 883 -29.17 8.70 6.99
N LEU A 884 -30.17 9.17 6.25
CA LEU A 884 -30.11 9.29 4.79
C LEU A 884 -29.00 10.24 4.34
N ASP A 885 -28.88 11.40 4.98
CA ASP A 885 -27.87 12.39 4.59
C ASP A 885 -26.46 11.98 5.03
N HIS A 886 -26.33 11.36 6.21
CA HIS A 886 -25.10 10.71 6.68
C HIS A 886 -24.59 9.64 5.69
N VAL A 887 -25.49 8.75 5.22
CA VAL A 887 -25.13 7.70 4.24
C VAL A 887 -24.77 8.30 2.87
N LYS A 888 -25.48 9.35 2.43
CA LYS A 888 -25.15 10.04 1.18
C LYS A 888 -23.82 10.78 1.24
N GLU A 889 -23.45 11.30 2.41
CA GLU A 889 -22.18 11.99 2.64
C GLU A 889 -21.02 11.00 2.61
N TRP A 890 -21.17 9.85 3.29
CA TRP A 890 -20.17 8.79 3.25
C TRP A 890 -19.92 8.23 1.84
N LEU A 891 -20.93 8.20 0.96
CA LEU A 891 -20.82 7.69 -0.41
C LEU A 891 -20.33 8.72 -1.45
N LYS A 892 -20.13 9.99 -1.07
CA LYS A 892 -19.45 10.98 -1.93
C LYS A 892 -17.97 10.64 -2.03
#